data_AF-A0A1U9ZWT1-F1
#
_entry.id   AF-A0A1U9ZWT1-F1
#
_cell.length_a   1.000
_cell.length_b   1.000
_cell.length_c   1.000
_cell.angle_alpha   90.00
_cell.angle_beta   90.00
_cell.angle_gamma   90.00
#
_symmetry.space_group_name_H-M   'P 1'
#
loop_
_entity.id
_entity.type
_entity.pdbx_description
1 polymer ?
#
loop_
_entity_poly.entity_id
_entity_poly.type
_entity_poly.pdbx_seq_one_letter_code
_entity_poly.pdbx_strand_id
1 'polypeptide(L)'
;MKQRTQVKQNAFQASIYASNCLLYEKDPGPAELNVGSADEPRMVPCSEAWQHGYALNVLVVRDGDHARLPTAAQRCRDDLCRKADLGAQRVRGTDPGRASSTAASPRGGGGEPGRWPDRPSGESFGRAGSSASLEASAFRPRHPRGPPMAPSAEQVAQLLLKEISASAAPEETARLLASGAAERTQGAELVLLQILDRIADHDASHADGAFVDACRAAISRLQALPDETDPPVTGLLALICLNATLLQRRFETLTHANVQQVDAFCEALFRQARLGAAIKHLYRPRNGDNSREVGIWRELDFDGLTYHKAGTTSFIAVATPRTLGLTGTHAKLALKCVLFPWNKLGTIAKATEGYARTYGADRTTDVVVQPIASTDRWILMPFQRGRTLHEDLIEFESGAPAMGERLAKAREVGLGLLRALDDLAANEPITSTMPHRQHLDLSPNNIILAPGDSGIRFIDLGRNHLYSRQVGIAEHDDSVYVSPEVKNRGVAPSSDVYSLGVILIRILTGRPPRDGRVPDPIWEFSPALGRVLDDFIEENPRNRLLLVDRDDDPQQLDLGPVQDFFTLACEMAAQEPEADLRWRNRWFARMLPASREVKAQYHQWLLMRRSRADRYRTSSYLLFYSLVATACWWFIATRTALFSVGDLIGDLSLNQAVSFAPKDMSGRDMTAATITAFTQGLLGAKFYQTILARLTVRKVPGPLARVTEVLIRLMAVIPLPATLLAVMWQPWLWAWVGTVSAMLVTLTHWLITVHANRISAAGSAAGLSTVPSMERVFARGYEQWWWTMLLYAAMLAGIAFGLQVGWLHDTYAYVLGLTIVSIGIHYVSKLVTAGHAIRGGLARIFSTAERIAILKARGEAAGVPWPLKVQGVSATGMRPG
;
A
#
# COMPACT_ATOMS: atom_id res chain seq x y z
N MET A 1 12.20 -18.59 -18.78
CA MET A 1 10.85 -19.15 -18.57
C MET A 1 10.98 -20.46 -17.77
N LYS A 2 10.13 -20.70 -16.77
CA LYS A 2 9.84 -22.05 -16.27
C LYS A 2 8.39 -22.34 -16.65
N GLN A 3 8.11 -23.50 -17.25
CA GLN A 3 6.73 -23.92 -17.50
C GLN A 3 5.93 -23.87 -16.19
N ARG A 4 4.73 -23.28 -16.23
CA ARG A 4 3.76 -23.47 -15.14
C ARG A 4 3.44 -24.97 -15.12
N THR A 5 3.39 -25.58 -13.94
CA THR A 5 2.87 -26.94 -13.80
C THR A 5 1.38 -26.94 -14.15
N GLN A 6 0.85 -28.03 -14.72
CA GLN A 6 -0.55 -28.15 -15.14
C GLN A 6 -1.52 -27.70 -14.02
N VAL A 7 -1.23 -28.04 -12.76
CA VAL A 7 -1.99 -27.62 -11.57
C VAL A 7 -2.10 -26.09 -11.45
N LYS A 8 -1.04 -25.33 -11.78
CA LYS A 8 -1.06 -23.86 -11.77
C LYS A 8 -1.82 -23.27 -12.98
N GLN A 9 -1.87 -23.97 -14.12
CA GLN A 9 -2.76 -23.61 -15.23
C GLN A 9 -4.23 -23.88 -14.90
N ASN A 10 -4.56 -25.06 -14.38
CA ASN A 10 -5.93 -25.41 -13.99
C ASN A 10 -6.46 -24.48 -12.89
N ALA A 11 -5.63 -24.11 -11.89
CA ALA A 11 -6.00 -23.12 -10.86
C ALA A 11 -6.17 -21.69 -11.42
N PHE A 12 -5.39 -21.31 -12.44
CA PHE A 12 -5.55 -20.03 -13.15
C PHE A 12 -6.88 -20.00 -13.93
N GLN A 13 -7.17 -21.03 -14.71
CA GLN A 13 -8.42 -21.20 -15.46
C GLN A 13 -9.65 -21.13 -14.52
N ALA A 14 -9.63 -21.89 -13.42
CA ALA A 14 -10.70 -21.88 -12.41
C ALA A 14 -10.89 -20.49 -11.77
N SER A 15 -9.81 -19.72 -11.58
CA SER A 15 -9.92 -18.35 -11.05
C SER A 15 -10.51 -17.34 -12.06
N ILE A 16 -10.31 -17.56 -13.37
CA ILE A 16 -10.96 -16.77 -14.42
C ILE A 16 -12.47 -17.07 -14.43
N TYR A 17 -12.85 -18.35 -14.46
CA TYR A 17 -14.27 -18.73 -14.42
C TYR A 17 -14.98 -18.25 -13.14
N ALA A 18 -14.32 -18.33 -11.98
CA ALA A 18 -14.86 -17.78 -10.73
C ALA A 18 -14.99 -16.25 -10.74
N SER A 19 -14.11 -15.54 -11.45
CA SER A 19 -14.21 -14.07 -11.62
C SER A 19 -15.38 -13.69 -12.55
N ASN A 20 -15.65 -14.50 -13.58
CA ASN A 20 -16.81 -14.33 -14.46
C ASN A 20 -18.16 -14.51 -13.73
N CYS A 21 -18.22 -15.32 -12.68
CA CYS A 21 -19.46 -15.53 -11.89
C CYS A 21 -20.00 -14.20 -11.31
N LEU A 22 -19.09 -13.30 -10.89
CA LEU A 22 -19.43 -12.00 -10.30
C LEU A 22 -19.80 -10.92 -11.34
N LEU A 23 -19.37 -11.10 -12.60
CA LEU A 23 -19.79 -10.25 -13.72
C LEU A 23 -21.26 -10.48 -14.11
N TYR A 24 -21.79 -11.68 -13.83
CA TYR A 24 -23.10 -12.16 -14.28
C TYR A 24 -24.00 -12.69 -13.15
N GLU A 25 -23.76 -12.31 -11.89
CA GLU A 25 -24.49 -12.78 -10.68
C GLU A 25 -26.02 -12.59 -10.75
N LYS A 26 -26.52 -11.74 -11.67
CA LYS A 26 -27.94 -11.42 -11.87
C LYS A 26 -28.54 -11.97 -13.17
N ASP A 27 -27.76 -12.63 -14.02
CA ASP A 27 -28.29 -13.25 -15.23
C ASP A 27 -28.99 -14.57 -14.90
N PRO A 28 -29.98 -15.01 -15.71
CA PRO A 28 -30.72 -16.26 -15.52
C PRO A 28 -29.88 -17.49 -15.95
N GLY A 29 -28.63 -17.55 -15.50
CA GLY A 29 -27.71 -18.66 -15.76
C GLY A 29 -28.05 -19.93 -14.97
N PRO A 30 -27.30 -21.03 -15.18
CA PRO A 30 -27.50 -22.27 -14.45
C PRO A 30 -27.25 -22.06 -12.94
N ALA A 31 -28.07 -22.72 -12.11
CA ALA A 31 -27.99 -22.60 -10.65
C ALA A 31 -26.65 -23.09 -10.07
N GLU A 32 -25.94 -23.96 -10.79
CA GLU A 32 -24.62 -24.47 -10.45
C GLU A 32 -23.63 -24.18 -11.59
N LEU A 33 -22.38 -23.91 -11.22
CA LEU A 33 -21.28 -23.56 -12.14
C LEU A 33 -20.08 -24.47 -11.89
N ASN A 34 -19.37 -24.83 -12.97
CA ASN A 34 -18.15 -25.62 -12.88
C ASN A 34 -16.98 -24.74 -12.41
N VAL A 35 -16.44 -25.00 -11.22
CA VAL A 35 -15.22 -24.39 -10.67
C VAL A 35 -14.00 -25.32 -10.71
N GLY A 36 -14.13 -26.47 -11.35
CA GLY A 36 -13.06 -27.43 -11.64
C GLY A 36 -12.38 -27.18 -12.98
N SER A 37 -11.48 -28.08 -13.39
CA SER A 37 -10.97 -28.09 -14.77
C SER A 37 -11.95 -28.83 -15.71
N ALA A 38 -11.62 -28.90 -17.00
CA ALA A 38 -12.34 -29.78 -17.93
C ALA A 38 -12.16 -31.27 -17.55
N ASP A 39 -11.00 -31.64 -16.98
CA ASP A 39 -10.65 -33.01 -16.59
C ASP A 39 -11.24 -33.43 -15.23
N GLU A 40 -11.34 -32.49 -14.29
CA GLU A 40 -12.01 -32.65 -12.99
C GLU A 40 -13.12 -31.60 -12.82
N PRO A 41 -14.28 -31.74 -13.49
CA PRO A 41 -15.39 -30.82 -13.34
C PRO A 41 -15.98 -30.89 -11.93
N ARG A 42 -16.23 -29.72 -11.32
CA ARG A 42 -16.84 -29.57 -9.99
C ARG A 42 -17.92 -28.51 -10.03
N MET A 43 -19.17 -28.96 -10.07
CA MET A 43 -20.34 -28.09 -9.98
C MET A 43 -20.51 -27.60 -8.53
N VAL A 44 -20.69 -26.29 -8.36
CA VAL A 44 -21.05 -25.66 -7.07
C VAL A 44 -22.12 -24.59 -7.31
N PRO A 45 -22.96 -24.25 -6.31
CA PRO A 45 -23.95 -23.18 -6.46
C PRO A 45 -23.31 -21.87 -6.91
N CYS A 46 -23.97 -21.15 -7.83
CA CYS A 46 -23.46 -19.88 -8.39
C CYS A 46 -23.03 -18.88 -7.30
N SER A 47 -23.80 -18.81 -6.19
CA SER A 47 -23.51 -17.97 -5.01
C SER A 47 -22.26 -18.36 -4.21
N GLU A 48 -21.80 -19.61 -4.30
CA GLU A 48 -20.62 -20.13 -3.59
C GLU A 48 -19.37 -20.21 -4.51
N ALA A 49 -19.55 -20.19 -5.84
CA ALA A 49 -18.50 -20.39 -6.84
C ALA A 49 -17.27 -19.48 -6.68
N TRP A 50 -17.49 -18.19 -6.40
CA TRP A 50 -16.41 -17.21 -6.22
C TRP A 50 -15.51 -17.52 -5.00
N GLN A 51 -16.07 -18.09 -3.93
CA GLN A 51 -15.32 -18.42 -2.71
C GLN A 51 -14.34 -19.57 -2.96
N HIS A 52 -14.77 -20.58 -3.71
CA HIS A 52 -13.96 -21.74 -4.05
C HIS A 52 -12.81 -21.36 -5.01
N GLY A 53 -13.09 -20.57 -6.05
CA GLY A 53 -12.04 -20.07 -6.96
C GLY A 53 -11.01 -19.17 -6.27
N TYR A 54 -11.47 -18.30 -5.34
CA TYR A 54 -10.58 -17.45 -4.55
C TYR A 54 -9.67 -18.26 -3.62
N ALA A 55 -10.22 -19.26 -2.92
CA ALA A 55 -9.44 -20.16 -2.05
C ALA A 55 -8.35 -20.93 -2.84
N LEU A 56 -8.68 -21.45 -4.02
CA LEU A 56 -7.71 -22.13 -4.90
C LEU A 56 -6.59 -21.19 -5.38
N ASN A 57 -6.90 -19.94 -5.71
CA ASN A 57 -5.88 -18.96 -6.10
C ASN A 57 -4.90 -18.66 -4.95
N VAL A 58 -5.42 -18.38 -3.74
CA VAL A 58 -4.60 -18.12 -2.54
C VAL A 58 -3.73 -19.32 -2.17
N LEU A 59 -4.22 -20.55 -2.36
CA LEU A 59 -3.47 -21.76 -2.00
C LEU A 59 -2.43 -22.18 -3.05
N VAL A 60 -2.70 -22.03 -4.36
CA VAL A 60 -1.86 -22.58 -5.43
C VAL A 60 -0.97 -21.52 -6.12
N VAL A 61 -1.43 -20.27 -6.21
CA VAL A 61 -0.72 -19.19 -6.93
C VAL A 61 0.13 -18.35 -5.97
N ARG A 62 -0.27 -18.23 -4.70
CA ARG A 62 0.38 -17.34 -3.71
C ARG A 62 1.38 -18.01 -2.76
N ASP A 63 1.70 -19.29 -2.96
CA ASP A 63 2.55 -20.10 -2.06
C ASP A 63 2.12 -19.99 -0.57
N GLY A 64 0.80 -19.96 -0.35
CA GLY A 64 0.23 -20.04 1.00
C GLY A 64 0.67 -21.33 1.69
N ASP A 65 0.94 -21.25 2.99
CA ASP A 65 1.53 -22.30 3.82
C ASP A 65 1.17 -23.74 3.38
N HIS A 66 2.16 -24.44 2.84
CA HIS A 66 2.05 -25.81 2.31
C HIS A 66 1.59 -26.83 3.35
N ALA A 67 1.70 -26.54 4.66
CA ALA A 67 1.13 -27.39 5.72
C ALA A 67 -0.38 -27.16 5.93
N ARG A 68 -0.89 -25.97 5.58
CA ARG A 68 -2.33 -25.63 5.67
C ARG A 68 -3.10 -26.05 4.42
N LEU A 69 -2.41 -26.16 3.27
CA LEU A 69 -2.93 -26.66 1.99
C LEU A 69 -3.68 -28.01 2.12
N PRO A 70 -3.11 -29.09 2.68
CA PRO A 70 -3.82 -30.36 2.88
C PRO A 70 -5.00 -30.23 3.85
N THR A 71 -4.83 -29.47 4.93
CA THR A 71 -5.86 -29.31 5.98
C THR A 71 -7.07 -28.52 5.48
N ALA A 72 -6.86 -27.49 4.66
CA ALA A 72 -7.93 -26.71 4.03
C ALA A 72 -8.62 -27.53 2.93
N ALA A 73 -7.85 -28.21 2.07
CA ALA A 73 -8.41 -29.11 1.06
C ALA A 73 -9.23 -30.25 1.69
N GLN A 74 -8.77 -30.79 2.83
CA GLN A 74 -9.50 -31.80 3.59
C GLN A 74 -10.79 -31.22 4.18
N ARG A 75 -10.74 -30.08 4.89
CA ARG A 75 -11.94 -29.43 5.45
C ARG A 75 -12.99 -29.09 4.40
N CYS A 76 -12.57 -28.60 3.22
CA CYS A 76 -13.51 -28.36 2.12
C CYS A 76 -14.15 -29.66 1.62
N ARG A 77 -13.40 -30.78 1.53
CA ARG A 77 -13.98 -32.10 1.22
C ARG A 77 -14.91 -32.59 2.32
N ASP A 78 -14.55 -32.43 3.58
CA ASP A 78 -15.33 -32.89 4.73
C ASP A 78 -16.65 -32.10 4.92
N ASP A 79 -16.64 -30.78 4.64
CA ASP A 79 -17.85 -29.95 4.62
C ASP A 79 -18.73 -30.28 3.39
N LEU A 80 -18.15 -30.62 2.24
CA LEU A 80 -18.90 -31.10 1.07
C LEU A 80 -19.58 -32.44 1.35
N CYS A 81 -18.89 -33.41 1.97
CA CYS A 81 -19.51 -34.65 2.41
C CYS A 81 -20.67 -34.39 3.40
N ARG A 82 -20.46 -33.53 4.41
CA ARG A 82 -21.54 -33.16 5.35
C ARG A 82 -22.72 -32.45 4.68
N LYS A 83 -22.51 -31.56 3.71
CA LYS A 83 -23.60 -30.95 2.92
C LYS A 83 -24.34 -31.99 2.07
N ALA A 84 -23.62 -32.93 1.45
CA ALA A 84 -24.22 -34.02 0.66
C ALA A 84 -25.05 -34.98 1.52
N ASP A 85 -24.56 -35.36 2.70
CA ASP A 85 -25.28 -36.21 3.66
C ASP A 85 -26.55 -35.52 4.19
N LEU A 86 -26.50 -34.21 4.47
CA LEU A 86 -27.68 -33.43 4.87
C LEU A 86 -28.72 -33.33 3.73
N GLY A 87 -28.28 -33.26 2.47
CA GLY A 87 -29.15 -33.38 1.30
C GLY A 87 -29.81 -34.76 1.20
N ALA A 88 -29.01 -35.82 1.35
CA ALA A 88 -29.48 -37.21 1.30
C ALA A 88 -30.45 -37.54 2.45
N GLN A 89 -30.23 -37.01 3.66
CA GLN A 89 -31.14 -37.17 4.80
C GLN A 89 -32.48 -36.46 4.58
N ARG A 90 -32.50 -35.27 3.96
CA ARG A 90 -33.77 -34.61 3.59
C ARG A 90 -34.58 -35.39 2.57
N VAL A 91 -33.93 -36.09 1.64
CA VAL A 91 -34.61 -36.92 0.62
C VAL A 91 -35.07 -38.27 1.17
N ARG A 92 -34.43 -38.81 2.22
CA ARG A 92 -34.84 -40.06 2.89
C ARG A 92 -35.80 -39.88 4.06
N GLY A 93 -36.10 -38.65 4.48
CA GLY A 93 -36.99 -38.35 5.60
C GLY A 93 -38.49 -38.32 5.28
N THR A 94 -38.88 -38.44 4.00
CA THR A 94 -40.28 -38.41 3.57
C THR A 94 -40.81 -39.83 3.32
N ASP A 95 -41.31 -40.47 4.38
CA ASP A 95 -41.96 -41.78 4.35
C ASP A 95 -43.46 -41.63 4.00
N PRO A 96 -43.96 -42.22 2.88
CA PRO A 96 -45.32 -42.00 2.41
C PRO A 96 -46.33 -42.99 3.02
N GLY A 97 -46.73 -42.81 4.28
CA GLY A 97 -47.65 -43.78 4.88
C GLY A 97 -48.18 -43.60 6.31
N ARG A 98 -48.83 -42.48 6.64
CA ARG A 98 -49.85 -42.51 7.73
C ARG A 98 -50.91 -41.42 7.62
N ALA A 99 -52.18 -41.84 7.74
CA ALA A 99 -53.34 -40.96 7.72
C ALA A 99 -53.85 -40.62 9.15
N SER A 100 -54.77 -39.64 9.19
CA SER A 100 -55.82 -39.37 10.19
C SER A 100 -55.60 -38.28 11.26
N SER A 101 -56.66 -37.46 11.43
CA SER A 101 -56.96 -36.52 12.55
C SER A 101 -56.03 -35.29 12.71
N THR A 102 -56.49 -34.07 13.06
CA THR A 102 -57.85 -33.56 13.38
C THR A 102 -57.97 -32.04 13.14
N ALA A 103 -59.20 -31.58 12.94
CA ALA A 103 -59.74 -30.22 12.86
C ALA A 103 -58.93 -28.98 13.36
N ALA A 104 -59.02 -27.89 12.59
CA ALA A 104 -59.63 -26.62 13.04
C ALA A 104 -60.01 -25.69 11.86
N SER A 105 -61.15 -24.99 11.97
CA SER A 105 -61.62 -23.95 11.03
C SER A 105 -61.16 -22.55 11.53
N PRO A 106 -61.20 -21.45 10.73
CA PRO A 106 -62.47 -20.81 10.35
C PRO A 106 -62.57 -20.18 8.93
N ARG A 107 -63.80 -20.15 8.39
CA ARG A 107 -64.46 -19.10 7.56
C ARG A 107 -63.67 -18.44 6.39
N GLY A 108 -64.21 -18.28 5.18
CA GLY A 108 -65.53 -18.63 4.63
C GLY A 108 -65.84 -17.87 3.32
N GLY A 109 -66.76 -18.39 2.52
CA GLY A 109 -67.18 -17.83 1.20
C GLY A 109 -66.29 -18.32 0.04
N GLY A 110 -66.81 -18.74 -1.12
CA GLY A 110 -68.21 -18.88 -1.56
C GLY A 110 -68.34 -18.53 -3.04
N GLY A 111 -68.63 -19.50 -3.91
CA GLY A 111 -68.78 -19.30 -5.36
C GLY A 111 -68.40 -20.55 -6.16
N GLU A 112 -69.38 -21.11 -6.89
CA GLU A 112 -69.29 -22.39 -7.60
C GLU A 112 -69.27 -22.16 -9.16
N PRO A 113 -69.42 -23.14 -10.07
CA PRO A 113 -68.28 -23.58 -10.90
C PRO A 113 -68.49 -23.44 -12.43
N GLY A 114 -67.43 -23.73 -13.21
CA GLY A 114 -67.47 -23.90 -14.67
C GLY A 114 -66.74 -25.17 -15.13
N ARG A 115 -67.35 -25.97 -16.01
CA ARG A 115 -66.88 -27.31 -16.44
C ARG A 115 -65.87 -27.28 -17.60
N TRP A 116 -64.92 -28.22 -17.55
CA TRP A 116 -64.59 -29.28 -18.55
C TRP A 116 -65.23 -29.24 -19.96
N PRO A 117 -64.67 -29.93 -21.00
CA PRO A 117 -63.48 -30.83 -21.06
C PRO A 117 -62.49 -30.36 -22.18
N ASP A 118 -61.60 -31.11 -22.87
CA ASP A 118 -61.18 -32.54 -22.86
C ASP A 118 -59.73 -32.73 -23.43
N ARG A 119 -59.35 -34.00 -23.69
CA ARG A 119 -58.20 -34.54 -24.44
C ARG A 119 -58.74 -35.25 -25.74
N PRO A 120 -58.01 -36.07 -26.58
CA PRO A 120 -56.88 -36.95 -26.24
C PRO A 120 -55.79 -37.28 -27.31
N SER A 121 -54.81 -38.11 -26.89
CA SER A 121 -54.04 -39.20 -27.57
C SER A 121 -53.67 -39.16 -29.07
N GLY A 122 -52.53 -39.73 -29.52
CA GLY A 122 -51.47 -40.46 -28.79
C GLY A 122 -50.59 -41.35 -29.73
N GLU A 123 -49.61 -42.05 -29.13
CA GLU A 123 -48.85 -43.22 -29.66
C GLU A 123 -47.90 -43.06 -30.89
N SER A 124 -46.98 -43.99 -31.19
CA SER A 124 -45.81 -44.50 -30.41
C SER A 124 -44.86 -45.37 -31.30
N PHE A 125 -43.56 -45.49 -30.91
CA PHE A 125 -42.51 -46.42 -31.45
C PHE A 125 -42.17 -46.35 -32.97
N GLY A 126 -41.01 -46.81 -33.49
CA GLY A 126 -39.86 -47.55 -32.92
C GLY A 126 -38.59 -47.53 -33.83
N ARG A 127 -37.55 -48.30 -33.48
CA ARG A 127 -36.12 -48.19 -33.94
C ARG A 127 -35.72 -48.95 -35.24
N ALA A 128 -34.57 -48.51 -35.79
CA ALA A 128 -33.54 -49.25 -36.59
C ALA A 128 -33.90 -49.70 -38.03
N GLY A 129 -32.96 -49.87 -38.97
CA GLY A 129 -31.52 -49.57 -39.00
C GLY A 129 -30.82 -50.07 -40.29
N SER A 130 -29.89 -49.28 -40.85
CA SER A 130 -28.82 -49.60 -41.84
C SER A 130 -29.03 -50.63 -42.99
N SER A 131 -28.85 -50.20 -44.25
CA SER A 131 -27.76 -50.69 -45.14
C SER A 131 -27.74 -50.10 -46.57
N ALA A 132 -26.53 -49.84 -47.08
CA ALA A 132 -26.07 -49.94 -48.47
C ALA A 132 -26.71 -49.14 -49.64
N SER A 133 -25.83 -48.38 -50.29
CA SER A 133 -25.88 -47.64 -51.56
C SER A 133 -26.11 -48.46 -52.85
N LEU A 134 -26.76 -47.86 -53.86
CA LEU A 134 -26.12 -47.39 -55.13
C LEU A 134 -27.14 -46.71 -56.09
N GLU A 135 -26.66 -45.73 -56.88
CA GLU A 135 -27.13 -45.19 -58.19
C GLU A 135 -28.63 -45.28 -58.59
N ALA A 136 -29.33 -44.23 -59.03
CA ALA A 136 -29.02 -43.45 -60.24
C ALA A 136 -29.98 -42.24 -60.47
N SER A 137 -29.44 -41.13 -60.99
CA SER A 137 -30.05 -40.14 -61.91
C SER A 137 -31.59 -39.92 -61.95
N ALA A 138 -32.05 -38.75 -61.45
CA ALA A 138 -33.21 -38.04 -62.01
C ALA A 138 -33.02 -36.52 -61.88
N PHE A 139 -32.84 -35.83 -63.02
CA PHE A 139 -32.51 -34.40 -63.10
C PHE A 139 -33.78 -33.54 -63.12
N ARG A 140 -33.94 -32.59 -62.18
CA ARG A 140 -34.86 -31.44 -62.32
C ARG A 140 -34.20 -30.15 -61.79
N PRO A 141 -34.50 -28.99 -62.41
CA PRO A 141 -33.60 -27.84 -62.35
C PRO A 141 -33.73 -27.03 -61.05
N ARG A 142 -32.60 -26.52 -60.57
CA ARG A 142 -32.57 -25.49 -59.51
C ARG A 142 -33.04 -24.16 -60.10
N HIS A 143 -33.99 -23.50 -59.43
CA HIS A 143 -34.18 -22.06 -59.59
C HIS A 143 -32.88 -21.31 -59.27
N PRO A 144 -32.60 -20.16 -59.91
CA PRO A 144 -31.42 -19.36 -59.59
C PRO A 144 -31.50 -18.94 -58.11
N ARG A 145 -30.43 -19.20 -57.36
CA ARG A 145 -30.26 -18.61 -56.03
C ARG A 145 -30.24 -17.10 -56.21
N GLY A 146 -31.10 -16.39 -55.47
CA GLY A 146 -30.93 -14.95 -55.28
C GLY A 146 -29.56 -14.63 -54.68
N PRO A 147 -29.12 -13.36 -54.70
CA PRO A 147 -27.85 -12.97 -54.09
C PRO A 147 -27.79 -13.45 -52.63
N PRO A 148 -26.62 -13.91 -52.15
CA PRO A 148 -26.49 -14.41 -50.78
C PRO A 148 -26.91 -13.32 -49.79
N MET A 149 -27.77 -13.66 -48.83
CA MET A 149 -28.15 -12.74 -47.76
C MET A 149 -26.90 -12.26 -47.02
N ALA A 150 -26.86 -10.96 -46.72
CA ALA A 150 -25.81 -10.37 -45.89
C ALA A 150 -25.74 -11.12 -44.54
N PRO A 151 -24.54 -11.39 -44.01
CA PRO A 151 -24.39 -12.15 -42.77
C PRO A 151 -24.90 -11.35 -41.57
N SER A 152 -25.60 -12.01 -40.65
CA SER A 152 -26.05 -11.37 -39.40
C SER A 152 -24.87 -11.00 -38.49
N ALA A 153 -25.09 -10.11 -37.51
CA ALA A 153 -24.05 -9.73 -36.54
C ALA A 153 -23.40 -10.95 -35.82
N GLU A 154 -24.19 -11.97 -35.47
CA GLU A 154 -23.68 -13.22 -34.89
C GLU A 154 -22.82 -14.02 -35.88
N GLN A 155 -23.22 -14.07 -37.16
CA GLN A 155 -22.43 -14.71 -38.20
C GLN A 155 -21.13 -13.94 -38.44
N VAL A 156 -21.15 -12.60 -38.42
CA VAL A 156 -19.93 -11.78 -38.50
C VAL A 156 -19.02 -11.98 -37.29
N ALA A 157 -19.57 -12.11 -36.08
CA ALA A 157 -18.79 -12.46 -34.88
C ALA A 157 -18.11 -13.84 -35.03
N GLN A 158 -18.81 -14.85 -35.55
CA GLN A 158 -18.23 -16.17 -35.84
C GLN A 158 -17.15 -16.11 -36.92
N LEU A 159 -17.36 -15.34 -37.99
CA LEU A 159 -16.37 -15.14 -39.06
C LEU A 159 -15.10 -14.46 -38.53
N LEU A 160 -15.23 -13.41 -37.70
CA LEU A 160 -14.09 -12.77 -37.03
C LEU A 160 -13.29 -13.75 -36.16
N LEU A 161 -13.98 -14.61 -35.40
CA LEU A 161 -13.32 -15.63 -34.59
C LEU A 161 -12.62 -16.71 -35.44
N LYS A 162 -13.23 -17.16 -36.54
CA LYS A 162 -12.62 -18.07 -37.51
C LYS A 162 -11.37 -17.49 -38.17
N GLU A 163 -11.40 -16.21 -38.53
CA GLU A 163 -10.22 -15.49 -39.04
C GLU A 163 -9.10 -15.45 -38.00
N ILE A 164 -9.41 -15.17 -36.73
CA ILE A 164 -8.42 -15.21 -35.64
C ILE A 164 -7.80 -16.61 -35.51
N SER A 165 -8.61 -17.67 -35.45
CA SER A 165 -8.12 -19.06 -35.38
C SER A 165 -7.55 -19.61 -36.69
N ALA A 166 -7.38 -18.79 -37.73
CA ALA A 166 -6.89 -19.20 -39.05
C ALA A 166 -7.66 -20.39 -39.67
N SER A 167 -8.95 -20.53 -39.34
CA SER A 167 -9.84 -21.62 -39.75
C SER A 167 -10.96 -21.17 -40.70
N ALA A 168 -10.94 -19.90 -41.12
CA ALA A 168 -11.82 -19.37 -42.15
C ALA A 168 -11.42 -19.89 -43.54
N ALA A 169 -12.40 -20.38 -44.30
CA ALA A 169 -12.19 -20.68 -45.72
C ALA A 169 -12.21 -19.38 -46.56
N PRO A 170 -11.60 -19.34 -47.76
CA PRO A 170 -11.58 -18.12 -48.60
C PRO A 170 -12.97 -17.54 -48.92
N GLU A 171 -14.00 -18.39 -49.04
CA GLU A 171 -15.39 -17.94 -49.20
C GLU A 171 -15.94 -17.25 -47.93
N GLU A 172 -15.50 -17.69 -46.75
CA GLU A 172 -15.87 -17.10 -45.46
C GLU A 172 -15.17 -15.75 -45.26
N THR A 173 -13.89 -15.65 -45.61
CA THR A 173 -13.14 -14.39 -45.68
C THR A 173 -13.83 -13.39 -46.62
N ALA A 174 -14.22 -13.83 -47.82
CA ALA A 174 -14.93 -12.99 -48.78
C ALA A 174 -16.31 -12.54 -48.25
N ARG A 175 -17.05 -13.41 -47.55
CA ARG A 175 -18.32 -13.04 -46.89
C ARG A 175 -18.14 -12.05 -45.73
N LEU A 176 -17.03 -12.14 -45.00
CA LEU A 176 -16.69 -11.17 -43.96
C LEU A 176 -16.36 -9.81 -44.56
N LEU A 177 -15.55 -9.76 -45.62
CA LEU A 177 -15.23 -8.53 -46.35
C LEU A 177 -16.46 -7.93 -47.07
N ALA A 178 -17.42 -8.75 -47.49
CA ALA A 178 -18.69 -8.28 -48.07
C ALA A 178 -19.76 -7.88 -47.02
N SER A 179 -19.49 -8.02 -45.72
CA SER A 179 -20.48 -7.71 -44.66
C SER A 179 -20.64 -6.19 -44.44
N GLY A 180 -21.87 -5.76 -44.10
CA GLY A 180 -22.21 -4.36 -43.91
C GLY A 180 -21.65 -3.74 -42.62
N ALA A 181 -21.53 -2.41 -42.59
CA ALA A 181 -20.92 -1.67 -41.49
C ALA A 181 -21.63 -1.87 -40.14
N ALA A 182 -22.95 -2.03 -40.14
CA ALA A 182 -23.74 -2.25 -38.93
C ALA A 182 -23.51 -3.66 -38.36
N GLU A 183 -23.57 -4.67 -39.21
CA GLU A 183 -23.35 -6.08 -38.88
C GLU A 183 -21.92 -6.33 -38.41
N ARG A 184 -20.93 -5.69 -39.06
CA ARG A 184 -19.53 -5.63 -38.63
C ARG A 184 -19.36 -5.04 -37.24
N THR A 185 -19.94 -3.87 -36.99
CA THR A 185 -19.80 -3.17 -35.70
C THR A 185 -20.44 -3.98 -34.58
N GLN A 186 -21.66 -4.51 -34.80
CA GLN A 186 -22.35 -5.35 -33.83
C GLN A 186 -21.64 -6.69 -33.61
N GLY A 187 -21.15 -7.35 -34.67
CA GLY A 187 -20.41 -8.61 -34.57
C GLY A 187 -19.10 -8.46 -33.82
N ALA A 188 -18.33 -7.40 -34.09
CA ALA A 188 -17.13 -7.08 -33.33
C ALA A 188 -17.45 -6.72 -31.86
N GLU A 189 -18.56 -6.02 -31.60
CA GLU A 189 -19.01 -5.76 -30.24
C GLU A 189 -19.35 -7.07 -29.50
N LEU A 190 -20.04 -8.03 -30.12
CA LEU A 190 -20.31 -9.34 -29.51
C LEU A 190 -19.02 -10.09 -29.12
N VAL A 191 -17.99 -10.08 -29.98
CA VAL A 191 -16.67 -10.66 -29.67
C VAL A 191 -16.02 -9.96 -28.48
N LEU A 192 -15.98 -8.62 -28.49
CA LEU A 192 -15.41 -7.81 -27.41
C LEU A 192 -16.13 -7.99 -26.08
N LEU A 193 -17.46 -8.09 -26.09
CA LEU A 193 -18.29 -8.29 -24.90
C LEU A 193 -18.12 -9.67 -24.24
N GLN A 194 -17.44 -10.61 -24.89
CA GLN A 194 -17.09 -11.95 -24.39
C GLN A 194 -15.56 -12.20 -24.40
N ILE A 195 -14.75 -11.15 -24.55
CA ILE A 195 -13.32 -11.30 -24.92
C ILE A 195 -12.48 -12.11 -23.93
N LEU A 196 -12.81 -12.08 -22.62
CA LEU A 196 -12.13 -12.90 -21.61
C LEU A 196 -12.33 -14.39 -21.86
N ASP A 197 -13.56 -14.79 -22.20
CA ASP A 197 -13.91 -16.16 -22.56
C ASP A 197 -13.23 -16.55 -23.87
N ARG A 198 -13.22 -15.65 -24.88
CA ARG A 198 -12.58 -15.91 -26.17
C ARG A 198 -11.06 -16.08 -26.09
N ILE A 199 -10.38 -15.35 -25.21
CA ILE A 199 -8.95 -15.57 -24.91
C ILE A 199 -8.77 -16.94 -24.27
N ALA A 200 -9.54 -17.25 -23.21
CA ALA A 200 -9.39 -18.50 -22.46
C ALA A 200 -9.72 -19.76 -23.29
N ASP A 201 -10.78 -19.71 -24.09
CA ASP A 201 -11.19 -20.79 -25.01
C ASP A 201 -10.12 -21.03 -26.09
N HIS A 202 -9.57 -19.96 -26.65
CA HIS A 202 -8.58 -20.06 -27.72
C HIS A 202 -7.24 -20.59 -27.19
N ASP A 203 -6.71 -20.00 -26.12
CA ASP A 203 -5.44 -20.38 -25.49
C ASP A 203 -5.50 -21.82 -24.92
N ALA A 204 -6.69 -22.33 -24.58
CA ALA A 204 -6.89 -23.73 -24.20
C ALA A 204 -6.99 -24.69 -25.40
N SER A 205 -7.53 -24.23 -26.53
CA SER A 205 -7.79 -25.07 -27.72
C SER A 205 -6.62 -25.11 -28.71
N HIS A 206 -5.71 -24.13 -28.69
CA HIS A 206 -4.61 -24.00 -29.65
C HIS A 206 -3.26 -24.01 -28.93
N ALA A 207 -2.61 -25.19 -28.90
CA ALA A 207 -1.30 -25.35 -28.26
C ALA A 207 -0.17 -24.53 -28.90
N ASP A 208 -0.35 -24.10 -30.16
CA ASP A 208 0.69 -23.51 -31.00
C ASP A 208 0.75 -21.97 -31.00
N GLY A 209 -0.13 -21.27 -30.26
CA GLY A 209 -0.08 -19.81 -30.20
C GLY A 209 -1.12 -19.15 -29.28
N ALA A 210 -0.76 -17.99 -28.71
CA ALA A 210 -1.66 -17.19 -27.89
C ALA A 210 -2.64 -16.36 -28.74
N PHE A 211 -3.84 -16.08 -28.21
CA PHE A 211 -4.91 -15.34 -28.88
C PHE A 211 -4.47 -13.98 -29.48
N VAL A 212 -3.54 -13.27 -28.83
CA VAL A 212 -3.00 -11.99 -29.33
C VAL A 212 -2.13 -12.17 -30.58
N ASP A 213 -1.33 -13.24 -30.65
CA ASP A 213 -0.53 -13.54 -31.84
C ASP A 213 -1.42 -14.05 -32.99
N ALA A 214 -2.46 -14.82 -32.67
CA ALA A 214 -3.50 -15.23 -33.62
C ALA A 214 -4.24 -14.02 -34.21
N CYS A 215 -4.64 -13.05 -33.37
CA CYS A 215 -5.18 -11.77 -33.82
C CYS A 215 -4.21 -11.01 -34.73
N ARG A 216 -2.92 -10.94 -34.38
CA ARG A 216 -1.88 -10.29 -35.20
C ARG A 216 -1.77 -10.94 -36.58
N ALA A 217 -1.74 -12.26 -36.63
CA ALA A 217 -1.67 -13.01 -37.88
C ALA A 217 -2.92 -12.79 -38.77
N ALA A 218 -4.12 -12.71 -38.17
CA ALA A 218 -5.35 -12.38 -38.90
C ALA A 218 -5.33 -10.96 -39.49
N ILE A 219 -4.86 -9.97 -38.72
CA ILE A 219 -4.67 -8.60 -39.21
C ILE A 219 -3.72 -8.60 -40.42
N SER A 220 -2.54 -9.24 -40.31
CA SER A 220 -1.57 -9.29 -41.40
C SER A 220 -2.07 -10.01 -42.66
N ARG A 221 -2.88 -11.07 -42.52
CA ARG A 221 -3.52 -11.74 -43.68
C ARG A 221 -4.49 -10.82 -44.42
N LEU A 222 -5.36 -10.13 -43.69
CA LEU A 222 -6.44 -9.33 -44.26
C LEU A 222 -5.98 -7.93 -44.72
N GLN A 223 -4.85 -7.42 -44.21
CA GLN A 223 -4.30 -6.11 -44.58
C GLN A 223 -3.85 -6.02 -46.05
N ALA A 224 -3.64 -7.15 -46.72
CA ALA A 224 -3.34 -7.21 -48.16
C ALA A 224 -4.59 -7.26 -49.06
N LEU A 225 -5.80 -7.38 -48.48
CA LEU A 225 -7.06 -7.47 -49.22
C LEU A 225 -7.78 -6.11 -49.24
N PRO A 226 -8.47 -5.76 -50.35
CA PRO A 226 -9.23 -4.52 -50.42
C PRO A 226 -10.48 -4.58 -49.52
N ASP A 227 -10.64 -3.56 -48.66
CA ASP A 227 -11.81 -3.38 -47.81
C ASP A 227 -12.18 -1.89 -47.75
N GLU A 228 -13.18 -1.50 -48.54
CA GLU A 228 -13.66 -0.12 -48.64
C GLU A 228 -14.74 0.23 -47.60
N THR A 229 -15.22 -0.75 -46.83
CA THR A 229 -16.30 -0.55 -45.86
C THR A 229 -15.76 0.11 -44.59
N ASP A 230 -16.42 1.16 -44.10
CA ASP A 230 -16.13 1.82 -42.82
C ASP A 230 -17.09 1.30 -41.73
N PRO A 231 -16.62 0.57 -40.68
CA PRO A 231 -15.22 0.28 -40.35
C PRO A 231 -14.64 -0.95 -41.07
N PRO A 232 -13.34 -0.94 -41.39
CA PRO A 232 -12.67 -2.07 -42.03
C PRO A 232 -12.47 -3.23 -41.05
N VAL A 233 -12.50 -4.47 -41.55
CA VAL A 233 -12.34 -5.71 -40.76
C VAL A 233 -11.01 -5.71 -39.99
N THR A 234 -9.94 -5.23 -40.64
CA THR A 234 -8.61 -5.09 -40.03
C THR A 234 -8.61 -4.14 -38.83
N GLY A 235 -9.39 -3.05 -38.88
CA GLY A 235 -9.54 -2.13 -37.76
C GLY A 235 -10.31 -2.74 -36.58
N LEU A 236 -11.34 -3.54 -36.87
CA LEU A 236 -12.10 -4.26 -35.85
C LEU A 236 -11.25 -5.33 -35.15
N LEU A 237 -10.49 -6.11 -35.93
CA LEU A 237 -9.53 -7.08 -35.42
C LEU A 237 -8.41 -6.41 -34.62
N ALA A 238 -7.93 -5.23 -35.06
CA ALA A 238 -6.96 -4.45 -34.28
C ALA A 238 -7.54 -3.94 -32.94
N LEU A 239 -8.82 -3.60 -32.88
CA LEU A 239 -9.48 -3.22 -31.63
C LEU A 239 -9.66 -4.42 -30.69
N ILE A 240 -10.00 -5.60 -31.23
CA ILE A 240 -10.04 -6.87 -30.48
C ILE A 240 -8.64 -7.19 -29.94
N CYS A 241 -7.61 -7.11 -30.79
CA CYS A 241 -6.21 -7.35 -30.43
C CYS A 241 -5.71 -6.38 -29.33
N LEU A 242 -6.05 -5.08 -29.45
CA LEU A 242 -5.73 -4.07 -28.45
C LEU A 242 -6.36 -4.41 -27.09
N ASN A 243 -7.66 -4.76 -27.07
CA ASN A 243 -8.33 -5.13 -25.82
C ASN A 243 -7.70 -6.40 -25.23
N ALA A 244 -7.47 -7.44 -26.04
CA ALA A 244 -6.86 -8.68 -25.57
C ALA A 244 -5.46 -8.45 -24.98
N THR A 245 -4.62 -7.66 -25.63
CA THR A 245 -3.26 -7.34 -25.15
C THR A 245 -3.29 -6.58 -23.83
N LEU A 246 -4.16 -5.56 -23.71
CA LEU A 246 -4.25 -4.75 -22.49
C LEU A 246 -4.92 -5.50 -21.33
N LEU A 247 -5.81 -6.46 -21.62
CA LEU A 247 -6.34 -7.40 -20.63
C LEU A 247 -5.28 -8.40 -20.18
N GLN A 248 -4.53 -9.03 -21.10
CA GLN A 248 -3.44 -9.95 -20.74
C GLN A 248 -2.37 -9.26 -19.88
N ARG A 249 -1.89 -8.07 -20.28
CA ARG A 249 -0.96 -7.23 -19.49
C ARG A 249 -1.40 -7.03 -18.03
N ARG A 250 -2.71 -6.99 -17.77
CA ARG A 250 -3.25 -6.80 -16.41
C ARG A 250 -3.08 -8.03 -15.50
N PHE A 251 -3.02 -9.23 -16.07
CA PHE A 251 -2.85 -10.48 -15.32
C PHE A 251 -1.38 -10.93 -15.22
N GLU A 252 -0.46 -10.16 -15.79
CA GLU A 252 0.98 -10.41 -15.76
C GLU A 252 1.71 -9.59 -14.68
N THR A 253 2.89 -10.06 -14.28
CA THR A 253 3.79 -9.28 -13.44
C THR A 253 4.35 -8.13 -14.26
N LEU A 254 3.90 -6.90 -13.97
CA LEU A 254 4.39 -5.70 -14.65
C LEU A 254 5.89 -5.50 -14.35
N THR A 255 6.71 -5.59 -15.39
CA THR A 255 8.06 -5.02 -15.41
C THR A 255 8.07 -3.79 -16.31
N HIS A 256 9.01 -2.88 -16.10
CA HIS A 256 9.15 -1.69 -16.94
C HIS A 256 9.36 -2.04 -18.43
N ALA A 257 10.11 -3.11 -18.71
CA ALA A 257 10.34 -3.61 -20.06
C ALA A 257 9.06 -4.16 -20.70
N ASN A 258 8.27 -4.95 -19.97
CA ASN A 258 6.98 -5.47 -20.48
C ASN A 258 6.00 -4.33 -20.77
N VAL A 259 5.95 -3.31 -19.91
CA VAL A 259 5.10 -2.11 -20.11
C VAL A 259 5.49 -1.39 -21.40
N GLN A 260 6.77 -1.07 -21.58
CA GLN A 260 7.27 -0.42 -22.80
C GLN A 260 7.00 -1.24 -24.06
N GLN A 261 7.18 -2.56 -24.01
CA GLN A 261 6.91 -3.45 -25.15
C GLN A 261 5.42 -3.46 -25.54
N VAL A 262 4.52 -3.51 -24.56
CA VAL A 262 3.06 -3.46 -24.81
C VAL A 262 2.65 -2.08 -25.34
N ASP A 263 3.16 -0.99 -24.76
CA ASP A 263 2.82 0.36 -25.21
C ASP A 263 3.32 0.63 -26.65
N ALA A 264 4.54 0.18 -27.00
CA ALA A 264 5.05 0.25 -28.37
C ALA A 264 4.24 -0.60 -29.37
N PHE A 265 3.74 -1.77 -28.94
CA PHE A 265 2.84 -2.58 -29.76
C PHE A 265 1.49 -1.90 -29.99
N CYS A 266 0.92 -1.27 -28.96
CA CYS A 266 -0.32 -0.51 -29.09
C CYS A 266 -0.14 0.69 -30.05
N GLU A 267 0.99 1.40 -29.98
CA GLU A 267 1.34 2.48 -30.90
C GLU A 267 1.51 1.99 -32.36
N ALA A 268 1.97 0.76 -32.58
CA ALA A 268 2.01 0.14 -33.90
C ALA A 268 0.61 -0.18 -34.45
N LEU A 269 -0.29 -0.75 -33.62
CA LEU A 269 -1.68 -1.03 -34.00
C LEU A 269 -2.44 0.21 -34.45
N PHE A 270 -2.29 1.34 -33.74
CA PHE A 270 -2.91 2.61 -34.11
C PHE A 270 -2.45 3.10 -35.50
N ARG A 271 -1.18 2.90 -35.85
CA ARG A 271 -0.61 3.31 -37.15
C ARG A 271 -0.99 2.40 -38.31
N GLN A 272 -1.11 1.09 -38.09
CA GLN A 272 -1.14 0.11 -39.18
C GLN A 272 -2.54 -0.28 -39.66
N ALA A 273 -3.54 -0.31 -38.78
CA ALA A 273 -4.79 -1.04 -39.02
C ALA A 273 -6.05 -0.18 -39.20
N ARG A 274 -5.92 1.13 -39.45
CA ARG A 274 -7.06 2.10 -39.47
C ARG A 274 -7.94 2.00 -38.21
N LEU A 275 -7.31 1.73 -37.05
CA LEU A 275 -7.98 1.45 -35.77
C LEU A 275 -8.95 2.56 -35.32
N GLY A 276 -8.66 3.82 -35.67
CA GLY A 276 -9.55 4.95 -35.41
C GLY A 276 -10.95 4.80 -35.99
N ALA A 277 -11.10 4.16 -37.16
CA ALA A 277 -12.39 3.85 -37.74
C ALA A 277 -13.19 2.85 -36.88
N ALA A 278 -12.56 1.80 -36.36
CA ALA A 278 -13.22 0.88 -35.43
C ALA A 278 -13.63 1.58 -34.12
N ILE A 279 -12.80 2.48 -33.60
CA ILE A 279 -13.11 3.29 -32.42
C ILE A 279 -14.33 4.20 -32.68
N LYS A 280 -14.35 4.93 -33.80
CA LYS A 280 -15.44 5.83 -34.25
C LYS A 280 -16.82 5.15 -34.18
N HIS A 281 -16.91 3.89 -34.60
CA HIS A 281 -18.15 3.14 -34.66
C HIS A 281 -18.50 2.44 -33.33
N LEU A 282 -17.57 1.71 -32.69
CA LEU A 282 -17.88 0.97 -31.45
C LEU A 282 -18.03 1.85 -30.20
N TYR A 283 -17.36 2.99 -30.14
CA TYR A 283 -17.46 3.95 -29.04
C TYR A 283 -18.44 5.09 -29.34
N ARG A 284 -19.20 5.01 -30.45
CA ARG A 284 -20.24 5.99 -30.77
C ARG A 284 -21.24 6.11 -29.60
N PRO A 285 -21.57 7.33 -29.14
CA PRO A 285 -22.58 7.52 -28.11
C PRO A 285 -23.92 6.90 -28.50
N ARG A 286 -24.56 6.23 -27.53
CA ARG A 286 -25.88 5.60 -27.69
C ARG A 286 -27.05 6.54 -27.36
N ASN A 287 -26.73 7.77 -26.96
CA ASN A 287 -27.69 8.84 -26.68
C ASN A 287 -28.40 9.29 -27.96
N GLY A 288 -29.57 9.91 -27.84
CA GLY A 288 -30.28 10.47 -29.01
C GLY A 288 -29.42 11.47 -29.79
N ASP A 289 -29.63 11.56 -31.11
CA ASP A 289 -28.75 12.27 -32.05
C ASP A 289 -28.55 13.78 -31.80
N ASN A 290 -29.33 14.37 -30.89
CA ASN A 290 -29.25 15.76 -30.45
C ASN A 290 -28.47 15.97 -29.13
N SER A 291 -27.83 14.93 -28.57
CA SER A 291 -27.04 15.07 -27.34
C SER A 291 -25.71 15.80 -27.59
N ARG A 292 -25.21 16.50 -26.56
CA ARG A 292 -23.93 17.23 -26.60
C ARG A 292 -22.77 16.30 -26.97
N GLU A 293 -22.79 15.08 -26.43
CA GLU A 293 -21.79 14.03 -26.65
C GLU A 293 -21.78 13.57 -28.11
N VAL A 294 -22.95 13.46 -28.76
CA VAL A 294 -23.05 13.11 -30.19
C VAL A 294 -22.49 14.23 -31.07
N GLY A 295 -22.78 15.50 -30.75
CA GLY A 295 -22.21 16.65 -31.45
C GLY A 295 -20.68 16.63 -31.40
N ILE A 296 -20.12 16.58 -30.18
CA ILE A 296 -18.67 16.52 -29.95
C ILE A 296 -18.03 15.30 -30.63
N TRP A 297 -18.67 14.12 -30.59
CA TRP A 297 -18.16 12.90 -31.23
C TRP A 297 -18.03 13.05 -32.75
N ARG A 298 -18.96 13.75 -33.42
CA ARG A 298 -18.89 14.01 -34.87
C ARG A 298 -17.74 14.97 -35.24
N GLU A 299 -17.34 15.85 -34.32
CA GLU A 299 -16.26 16.81 -34.52
C GLU A 299 -14.86 16.21 -34.34
N LEU A 300 -14.71 15.00 -33.80
CA LEU A 300 -13.38 14.37 -33.63
C LEU A 300 -12.82 13.87 -34.96
N ASP A 301 -11.52 14.10 -35.18
CA ASP A 301 -10.78 13.41 -36.22
C ASP A 301 -10.31 12.03 -35.76
N PHE A 302 -10.88 10.99 -36.38
CA PHE A 302 -10.58 9.60 -36.08
C PHE A 302 -9.41 9.06 -36.90
N ASP A 303 -9.11 9.66 -38.04
CA ASP A 303 -7.99 9.23 -38.91
C ASP A 303 -6.64 9.69 -38.33
N GLY A 304 -6.60 10.83 -37.64
CA GLY A 304 -5.45 11.34 -36.89
C GLY A 304 -5.28 10.81 -35.45
N LEU A 305 -6.06 9.82 -35.00
CA LEU A 305 -5.94 9.28 -33.64
C LEU A 305 -4.58 8.61 -33.40
N THR A 306 -3.94 8.95 -32.29
CA THR A 306 -2.65 8.35 -31.87
C THR A 306 -2.76 7.73 -30.49
N TYR A 307 -2.10 6.59 -30.27
CA TYR A 307 -2.00 5.98 -28.94
C TYR A 307 -1.22 6.90 -27.98
N HIS A 308 -1.66 6.99 -26.72
CA HIS A 308 -0.90 7.68 -25.68
C HIS A 308 -0.42 6.72 -24.58
N LYS A 309 -1.35 6.08 -23.87
CA LYS A 309 -1.04 5.24 -22.69
C LYS A 309 -2.23 4.33 -22.35
N ALA A 310 -1.96 3.22 -21.66
CA ALA A 310 -3.00 2.37 -21.08
C ALA A 310 -3.04 2.53 -19.55
N GLY A 311 -4.25 2.57 -19.00
CA GLY A 311 -4.56 2.42 -17.58
C GLY A 311 -5.26 1.08 -17.30
N THR A 312 -5.66 0.84 -16.06
CA THR A 312 -6.18 -0.47 -15.60
C THR A 312 -7.54 -0.86 -16.21
N THR A 313 -8.35 0.12 -16.63
CA THR A 313 -9.70 -0.04 -17.21
C THR A 313 -9.80 0.36 -18.68
N SER A 314 -8.81 1.06 -19.22
CA SER A 314 -9.00 1.94 -20.37
C SER A 314 -7.69 2.22 -21.10
N PHE A 315 -7.76 2.52 -22.39
CA PHE A 315 -6.67 3.15 -23.11
C PHE A 315 -6.98 4.63 -23.35
N ILE A 316 -5.94 5.44 -23.49
CA ILE A 316 -6.02 6.86 -23.85
C ILE A 316 -5.43 7.02 -25.25
N ALA A 317 -6.22 7.62 -26.14
CA ALA A 317 -5.78 8.10 -27.43
C ALA A 317 -5.75 9.63 -27.44
N VAL A 318 -4.79 10.22 -28.16
CA VAL A 318 -4.80 11.66 -28.45
C VAL A 318 -5.64 11.91 -29.70
N ALA A 319 -6.65 12.77 -29.55
CA ALA A 319 -7.55 13.20 -30.62
C ALA A 319 -7.36 14.69 -30.93
N THR A 320 -7.77 15.10 -32.13
CA THR A 320 -7.84 16.50 -32.54
C THR A 320 -9.26 16.79 -33.08
N PRO A 321 -9.90 17.90 -32.68
CA PRO A 321 -11.14 18.36 -33.32
C PRO A 321 -10.88 18.72 -34.80
N ARG A 322 -11.86 18.48 -35.67
CA ARG A 322 -11.82 18.85 -37.11
C ARG A 322 -11.94 20.35 -37.31
N THR A 323 -12.61 21.05 -36.40
CA THR A 323 -12.74 22.51 -36.35
C THR A 323 -11.53 23.14 -35.65
N LEU A 324 -11.08 24.28 -36.17
CA LEU A 324 -10.00 25.08 -35.57
C LEU A 324 -10.54 25.83 -34.34
N GLY A 325 -9.74 25.89 -33.27
CA GLY A 325 -10.05 26.73 -32.12
C GLY A 325 -9.90 28.22 -32.41
N LEU A 326 -10.39 29.07 -31.49
CA LEU A 326 -10.32 30.55 -31.58
C LEU A 326 -8.90 31.10 -31.80
N THR A 327 -7.87 30.34 -31.42
CA THR A 327 -6.44 30.67 -31.60
C THR A 327 -5.85 30.18 -32.94
N GLY A 328 -6.67 29.66 -33.86
CA GLY A 328 -6.19 29.09 -35.12
C GLY A 328 -5.42 27.78 -34.97
N THR A 329 -5.58 27.08 -33.85
CA THR A 329 -4.91 25.80 -33.58
C THR A 329 -5.90 24.72 -33.14
N HIS A 330 -5.61 23.45 -33.48
CA HIS A 330 -6.35 22.31 -32.97
C HIS A 330 -5.87 21.97 -31.55
N ALA A 331 -6.72 22.21 -30.55
CA ALA A 331 -6.43 21.77 -29.18
C ALA A 331 -6.38 20.24 -29.14
N LYS A 332 -5.27 19.66 -28.67
CA LYS A 332 -5.17 18.21 -28.45
C LYS A 332 -6.07 17.80 -27.30
N LEU A 333 -6.85 16.75 -27.50
CA LEU A 333 -7.75 16.15 -26.51
C LEU A 333 -7.27 14.75 -26.15
N ALA A 334 -7.50 14.34 -24.91
CA ALA A 334 -7.34 12.97 -24.47
C ALA A 334 -8.71 12.28 -24.52
N LEU A 335 -8.84 11.27 -25.39
CA LEU A 335 -9.98 10.38 -25.48
C LEU A 335 -9.65 9.10 -24.71
N LYS A 336 -10.23 8.96 -23.51
CA LYS A 336 -10.08 7.79 -22.65
C LYS A 336 -11.21 6.81 -22.92
N CYS A 337 -10.89 5.67 -23.53
CA CYS A 337 -11.83 4.62 -23.93
C CYS A 337 -11.79 3.45 -22.94
N VAL A 338 -12.95 3.09 -22.36
CA VAL A 338 -13.11 1.97 -21.43
C VAL A 338 -13.02 0.64 -22.19
N LEU A 339 -12.08 -0.22 -21.79
CA LEU A 339 -11.89 -1.56 -22.36
C LEU A 339 -13.14 -2.42 -22.17
N PHE A 340 -13.38 -3.30 -23.13
CA PHE A 340 -14.36 -4.37 -22.98
C PHE A 340 -13.75 -5.51 -22.12
N PRO A 341 -14.55 -6.23 -21.33
CA PRO A 341 -15.98 -6.09 -21.12
C PRO A 341 -16.36 -5.12 -19.99
N TRP A 342 -15.44 -4.28 -19.50
CA TRP A 342 -15.67 -3.44 -18.31
C TRP A 342 -16.79 -2.42 -18.46
N ASN A 343 -17.08 -2.00 -19.69
CA ASN A 343 -18.25 -1.18 -20.03
C ASN A 343 -19.61 -1.89 -19.84
N LYS A 344 -19.66 -3.22 -19.67
CA LYS A 344 -20.88 -3.94 -19.22
C LYS A 344 -21.13 -3.79 -17.71
N LEU A 345 -20.08 -3.56 -16.91
CA LEU A 345 -20.22 -3.45 -15.46
C LEU A 345 -20.99 -2.16 -15.15
N GLY A 346 -22.27 -2.30 -14.78
CA GLY A 346 -23.17 -1.16 -14.59
C GLY A 346 -22.71 -0.12 -13.57
N THR A 347 -21.77 -0.46 -12.68
CA THR A 347 -21.07 0.50 -11.80
C THR A 347 -20.04 1.34 -12.57
N ILE A 348 -19.19 0.71 -13.39
CA ILE A 348 -18.18 1.40 -14.22
C ILE A 348 -18.85 2.23 -15.31
N ALA A 349 -19.82 1.66 -16.02
CA ALA A 349 -20.59 2.35 -17.06
C ALA A 349 -21.23 3.64 -16.54
N LYS A 350 -21.98 3.56 -15.42
CA LYS A 350 -22.62 4.74 -14.80
C LYS A 350 -21.62 5.75 -14.25
N ALA A 351 -20.50 5.30 -13.69
CA ALA A 351 -19.44 6.19 -13.22
C ALA A 351 -18.77 6.93 -14.38
N THR A 352 -18.57 6.26 -15.52
CA THR A 352 -17.99 6.86 -16.73
C THR A 352 -18.98 7.84 -17.35
N GLU A 353 -20.26 7.46 -17.49
CA GLU A 353 -21.32 8.32 -18.01
C GLU A 353 -21.51 9.59 -17.17
N GLY A 354 -21.45 9.46 -15.83
CA GLY A 354 -21.54 10.59 -14.90
C GLY A 354 -20.30 11.48 -14.84
N TYR A 355 -19.15 11.04 -15.35
CA TYR A 355 -17.84 11.61 -15.03
C TYR A 355 -17.73 13.11 -15.35
N ALA A 356 -18.08 13.54 -16.56
CA ALA A 356 -18.02 14.95 -16.96
C ALA A 356 -19.01 15.84 -16.19
N ARG A 357 -20.13 15.29 -15.70
CA ARG A 357 -21.10 16.03 -14.86
C ARG A 357 -20.63 16.17 -13.41
N THR A 358 -19.78 15.26 -12.93
CA THR A 358 -19.24 15.25 -11.56
C THR A 358 -17.95 16.07 -11.45
N TYR A 359 -17.05 15.95 -12.43
CA TYR A 359 -15.70 16.51 -12.40
C TYR A 359 -15.44 17.58 -13.48
N GLY A 360 -16.47 18.07 -14.17
CA GLY A 360 -16.34 19.16 -15.13
C GLY A 360 -16.01 20.52 -14.48
N ALA A 361 -15.73 21.51 -15.32
CA ALA A 361 -15.31 22.87 -14.90
C ALA A 361 -16.28 23.56 -13.94
N ASP A 362 -17.59 23.31 -14.05
CA ASP A 362 -18.62 23.89 -13.16
C ASP A 362 -18.58 23.32 -11.72
N ARG A 363 -17.74 22.31 -11.45
CA ARG A 363 -17.74 21.52 -10.19
C ARG A 363 -16.39 21.34 -9.54
N THR A 364 -15.30 21.53 -10.28
CA THR A 364 -13.92 21.30 -9.79
C THR A 364 -13.00 22.43 -10.22
N THR A 365 -12.06 22.77 -9.33
CA THR A 365 -11.04 23.78 -9.58
C THR A 365 -10.05 23.32 -10.65
N ASP A 366 -9.27 24.27 -11.18
CA ASP A 366 -8.35 24.03 -12.29
C ASP A 366 -7.21 23.05 -11.96
N VAL A 367 -7.03 22.66 -10.69
CA VAL A 367 -6.13 21.56 -10.31
C VAL A 367 -6.53 20.23 -10.98
N VAL A 368 -7.80 20.06 -11.35
CA VAL A 368 -8.29 18.88 -12.10
C VAL A 368 -8.12 19.10 -13.60
N VAL A 369 -7.78 18.04 -14.34
CA VAL A 369 -7.95 18.02 -15.80
C VAL A 369 -9.44 17.83 -16.11
N GLN A 370 -10.17 18.94 -16.16
CA GLN A 370 -11.64 18.98 -16.26
C GLN A 370 -12.14 18.25 -17.53
N PRO A 371 -12.86 17.12 -17.41
CA PRO A 371 -13.58 16.49 -18.53
C PRO A 371 -14.59 17.42 -19.22
N ILE A 372 -14.65 17.31 -20.55
CA ILE A 372 -15.54 18.09 -21.43
C ILE A 372 -16.85 17.34 -21.66
N ALA A 373 -16.78 16.03 -21.86
CA ALA A 373 -17.90 15.14 -22.17
C ALA A 373 -17.58 13.70 -21.76
N SER A 374 -18.61 12.89 -21.49
CA SER A 374 -18.46 11.48 -21.14
C SER A 374 -19.69 10.63 -21.48
N THR A 375 -19.49 9.34 -21.71
CA THR A 375 -20.51 8.31 -21.99
C THR A 375 -20.26 7.07 -21.12
N ASP A 376 -21.07 6.02 -21.28
CA ASP A 376 -20.82 4.70 -20.68
C ASP A 376 -19.50 4.04 -21.15
N ARG A 377 -18.92 4.52 -22.26
CA ARG A 377 -17.75 3.91 -22.93
C ARG A 377 -16.51 4.79 -22.97
N TRP A 378 -16.63 6.11 -22.83
CA TRP A 378 -15.48 7.01 -22.95
C TRP A 378 -15.62 8.31 -22.15
N ILE A 379 -14.46 8.93 -21.87
CA ILE A 379 -14.34 10.27 -21.30
C ILE A 379 -13.42 11.08 -22.22
N LEU A 380 -13.84 12.31 -22.55
CA LEU A 380 -13.06 13.25 -23.36
C LEU A 380 -12.68 14.45 -22.49
N MET A 381 -11.39 14.78 -22.46
CA MET A 381 -10.82 15.86 -21.65
C MET A 381 -9.69 16.57 -22.42
N PRO A 382 -9.24 17.77 -22.01
CA PRO A 382 -8.05 18.40 -22.60
C PRO A 382 -6.82 17.50 -22.44
N PHE A 383 -5.94 17.45 -23.45
CA PHE A 383 -4.69 16.71 -23.32
C PHE A 383 -3.70 17.49 -22.44
N GLN A 384 -3.59 17.10 -21.17
CA GLN A 384 -2.63 17.69 -20.25
C GLN A 384 -1.20 17.24 -20.59
N ARG A 385 -0.30 18.21 -20.84
CA ARG A 385 1.13 17.96 -21.03
C ARG A 385 1.84 17.90 -19.67
N GLY A 386 2.85 17.05 -19.58
CA GLY A 386 3.68 16.86 -18.39
C GLY A 386 4.12 15.40 -18.27
N ARG A 387 5.02 15.12 -17.32
CA ARG A 387 5.29 13.75 -16.87
C ARG A 387 4.40 13.44 -15.67
N THR A 388 4.02 12.18 -15.50
CA THR A 388 3.39 11.73 -14.26
C THR A 388 4.39 11.78 -13.11
N LEU A 389 3.91 11.90 -11.86
CA LEU A 389 4.75 11.72 -10.68
C LEU A 389 5.40 10.33 -10.67
N HIS A 390 4.73 9.29 -11.19
CA HIS A 390 5.31 7.96 -11.33
C HIS A 390 6.60 7.96 -12.17
N GLU A 391 6.59 8.62 -13.33
CA GLU A 391 7.76 8.74 -14.21
C GLU A 391 8.88 9.59 -13.57
N ASP A 392 8.52 10.69 -12.90
CA ASP A 392 9.44 11.53 -12.11
C ASP A 392 10.11 10.74 -10.98
N LEU A 393 9.36 9.86 -10.29
CA LEU A 393 9.90 9.01 -9.23
C LEU A 393 10.78 7.87 -9.76
N ILE A 394 10.49 7.29 -10.93
CA ILE A 394 11.38 6.30 -11.56
C ILE A 394 12.73 6.94 -11.91
N GLU A 395 12.71 8.12 -12.55
CA GLU A 395 13.91 8.87 -12.90
C GLU A 395 14.71 9.24 -11.64
N PHE A 396 14.04 9.78 -10.61
CA PHE A 396 14.65 10.10 -9.33
C PHE A 396 15.25 8.88 -8.63
N GLU A 397 14.53 7.74 -8.57
CA GLU A 397 15.00 6.51 -7.94
C GLU A 397 16.21 5.89 -8.67
N SER A 398 16.30 6.06 -9.99
CA SER A 398 17.42 5.56 -10.82
C SER A 398 18.78 6.16 -10.46
N GLY A 399 18.79 7.39 -9.92
CA GLY A 399 19.99 8.06 -9.42
C GLY A 399 20.50 7.53 -8.07
N ALA A 400 19.86 6.51 -7.48
CA ALA A 400 20.12 5.98 -6.14
C ALA A 400 20.22 7.07 -5.04
N PRO A 401 19.24 7.99 -4.93
CA PRO A 401 19.36 9.20 -4.11
C PRO A 401 19.48 8.90 -2.61
N ALA A 402 20.30 9.71 -1.94
CA ALA A 402 20.54 9.64 -0.51
C ALA A 402 19.31 10.11 0.29
N MET A 403 19.25 9.75 1.58
CA MET A 403 18.10 10.06 2.43
C MET A 403 17.79 11.57 2.54
N GLY A 404 18.81 12.44 2.50
CA GLY A 404 18.61 13.90 2.47
C GLY A 404 17.91 14.39 1.19
N GLU A 405 18.24 13.81 0.03
CA GLU A 405 17.60 14.13 -1.25
C GLU A 405 16.17 13.58 -1.30
N ARG A 406 15.97 12.36 -0.76
CA ARG A 406 14.62 11.77 -0.60
C ARG A 406 13.74 12.58 0.34
N LEU A 407 14.29 13.12 1.44
CA LEU A 407 13.57 14.04 2.32
C LEU A 407 13.20 15.35 1.59
N ALA A 408 14.13 15.92 0.81
CA ALA A 408 13.87 17.13 0.04
C ALA A 408 12.74 16.91 -0.97
N LYS A 409 12.80 15.82 -1.75
CA LYS A 409 11.74 15.44 -2.72
C LYS A 409 10.41 15.12 -2.04
N ALA A 410 10.43 14.43 -0.89
CA ALA A 410 9.22 14.15 -0.11
C ALA A 410 8.57 15.43 0.42
N ARG A 411 9.37 16.42 0.85
CA ARG A 411 8.86 17.74 1.28
C ARG A 411 8.28 18.53 0.11
N GLU A 412 8.98 18.58 -1.02
CA GLU A 412 8.51 19.23 -2.26
C GLU A 412 7.16 18.66 -2.72
N VAL A 413 7.12 17.35 -2.97
CA VAL A 413 5.93 16.65 -3.47
C VAL A 413 4.81 16.66 -2.43
N GLY A 414 5.12 16.46 -1.14
CA GLY A 414 4.13 16.44 -0.08
C GLY A 414 3.43 17.79 0.14
N LEU A 415 4.18 18.89 0.14
CA LEU A 415 3.60 20.23 0.25
C LEU A 415 2.87 20.65 -1.03
N GLY A 416 3.37 20.24 -2.21
CA GLY A 416 2.64 20.44 -3.46
C GLY A 416 1.30 19.70 -3.47
N LEU A 417 1.28 18.43 -3.06
CA LEU A 417 0.07 17.62 -3.00
C LEU A 417 -0.94 18.11 -1.96
N LEU A 418 -0.48 18.56 -0.79
CA LEU A 418 -1.39 19.12 0.23
C LEU A 418 -2.11 20.36 -0.29
N ARG A 419 -1.40 21.29 -0.93
CA ARG A 419 -2.02 22.47 -1.59
C ARG A 419 -2.97 22.05 -2.70
N ALA A 420 -2.54 21.13 -3.57
CA ALA A 420 -3.40 20.65 -4.66
C ALA A 420 -4.68 19.96 -4.17
N LEU A 421 -4.62 19.23 -3.05
CA LEU A 421 -5.79 18.64 -2.40
C LEU A 421 -6.69 19.69 -1.73
N ASP A 422 -6.11 20.78 -1.19
CA ASP A 422 -6.86 21.91 -0.63
C ASP A 422 -7.55 22.73 -1.74
N ASP A 423 -6.85 22.96 -2.86
CA ASP A 423 -7.41 23.52 -4.09
C ASP A 423 -8.54 22.64 -4.65
N LEU A 424 -8.41 21.31 -4.62
CA LEU A 424 -9.47 20.37 -5.01
C LEU A 424 -10.67 20.44 -4.05
N ALA A 425 -10.43 20.69 -2.77
CA ALA A 425 -11.46 20.96 -1.76
C ALA A 425 -12.09 22.36 -1.89
N ALA A 426 -11.58 23.20 -2.81
CA ALA A 426 -11.89 24.62 -2.98
C ALA A 426 -11.55 25.49 -1.76
N ASN A 427 -10.52 25.11 -1.00
CA ASN A 427 -10.12 25.73 0.28
C ASN A 427 -11.25 25.69 1.35
N GLU A 428 -12.13 24.69 1.26
CA GLU A 428 -13.20 24.42 2.24
C GLU A 428 -12.97 23.06 2.91
N PRO A 429 -13.46 22.83 4.15
CA PRO A 429 -13.31 21.55 4.83
C PRO A 429 -13.83 20.36 4.02
N ILE A 430 -12.99 19.34 3.88
CA ILE A 430 -13.30 18.11 3.15
C ILE A 430 -14.35 17.31 3.92
N THR A 431 -15.40 16.84 3.24
CA THR A 431 -16.49 16.05 3.85
C THR A 431 -16.76 14.76 3.08
N SER A 432 -17.19 13.71 3.78
CA SER A 432 -17.57 12.44 3.14
C SER A 432 -18.82 12.54 2.26
N THR A 433 -19.63 13.59 2.44
CA THR A 433 -20.83 13.91 1.65
C THR A 433 -20.51 14.61 0.32
N MET A 434 -19.31 15.18 0.16
CA MET A 434 -18.85 15.80 -1.09
C MET A 434 -17.65 15.04 -1.69
N PRO A 435 -17.84 13.81 -2.20
CA PRO A 435 -16.75 12.99 -2.75
C PRO A 435 -16.16 13.52 -4.07
N HIS A 436 -16.75 14.55 -4.68
CA HIS A 436 -16.19 15.24 -5.86
C HIS A 436 -15.08 16.24 -5.49
N ARG A 437 -15.00 16.65 -4.21
CA ARG A 437 -13.93 17.47 -3.61
C ARG A 437 -12.78 16.62 -3.04
N GLN A 438 -12.70 15.35 -3.44
CA GLN A 438 -11.66 14.39 -3.06
C GLN A 438 -11.23 13.62 -4.29
N HIS A 439 -9.97 13.18 -4.33
CA HIS A 439 -9.45 12.41 -5.44
C HIS A 439 -9.91 10.95 -5.37
N LEU A 440 -9.83 10.31 -4.20
CA LEU A 440 -10.30 8.94 -3.92
C LEU A 440 -9.63 7.80 -4.73
N ASP A 441 -8.66 8.12 -5.58
CA ASP A 441 -7.76 7.18 -6.27
C ASP A 441 -6.36 7.81 -6.43
N LEU A 442 -5.93 8.60 -5.43
CA LEU A 442 -4.67 9.33 -5.48
C LEU A 442 -3.48 8.36 -5.54
N SER A 443 -2.75 8.37 -6.66
CA SER A 443 -1.59 7.54 -6.93
C SER A 443 -0.55 8.32 -7.75
N PRO A 444 0.74 7.93 -7.78
CA PRO A 444 1.74 8.59 -8.61
C PRO A 444 1.41 8.61 -10.11
N ASN A 445 0.61 7.66 -10.61
CA ASN A 445 0.14 7.65 -12.00
C ASN A 445 -0.95 8.68 -12.27
N ASN A 446 -1.76 9.03 -11.26
CA ASN A 446 -2.89 9.96 -11.38
C ASN A 446 -2.53 11.43 -11.08
N ILE A 447 -1.24 11.71 -10.93
CA ILE A 447 -0.66 13.04 -10.67
C ILE A 447 0.21 13.41 -11.86
N ILE A 448 -0.14 14.47 -12.61
CA ILE A 448 0.71 15.04 -13.66
C ILE A 448 1.45 16.26 -13.10
N LEU A 449 2.76 16.31 -13.34
CA LEU A 449 3.61 17.47 -13.08
C LEU A 449 3.58 18.38 -14.33
N ALA A 450 2.78 19.46 -14.28
CA ALA A 450 2.64 20.36 -15.41
C ALA A 450 3.88 21.26 -15.60
N PRO A 451 4.35 21.50 -16.83
CA PRO A 451 5.39 22.50 -17.09
C PRO A 451 4.85 23.93 -16.93
N GLY A 452 5.51 24.76 -16.13
CA GLY A 452 5.11 26.14 -15.84
C GLY A 452 5.14 26.43 -14.34
N ASP A 453 4.29 27.37 -13.88
CA ASP A 453 3.98 27.52 -12.46
C ASP A 453 3.63 26.15 -11.88
N SER A 454 4.27 25.79 -10.76
CA SER A 454 4.51 24.45 -10.17
C SER A 454 3.27 23.59 -9.88
N GLY A 455 2.41 23.41 -10.88
CA GLY A 455 1.06 22.90 -10.77
C GLY A 455 1.02 21.40 -10.92
N ILE A 456 0.74 20.73 -9.80
CA ILE A 456 0.18 19.39 -9.83
C ILE A 456 -1.19 19.46 -10.51
N ARG A 457 -1.43 18.54 -11.44
CA ARG A 457 -2.75 18.34 -12.06
C ARG A 457 -3.24 16.93 -11.79
N PHE A 458 -4.45 16.80 -11.25
CA PHE A 458 -5.07 15.51 -11.00
C PHE A 458 -5.84 15.01 -12.22
N ILE A 459 -5.70 13.71 -12.47
CA ILE A 459 -6.49 12.94 -13.45
C ILE A 459 -7.15 11.77 -12.74
N ASP A 460 -8.12 11.11 -13.38
CA ASP A 460 -8.71 9.86 -12.89
C ASP A 460 -9.25 9.95 -11.44
N LEU A 461 -10.11 10.94 -11.19
CA LEU A 461 -10.76 11.15 -9.89
C LEU A 461 -11.90 10.15 -9.65
N GLY A 462 -12.26 9.98 -8.39
CA GLY A 462 -13.34 9.09 -7.96
C GLY A 462 -12.87 7.66 -7.72
N ARG A 463 -13.76 6.84 -7.15
CA ARG A 463 -13.39 5.50 -6.69
C ARG A 463 -13.23 4.53 -7.86
N ASN A 464 -12.06 3.92 -7.99
CA ASN A 464 -11.86 2.82 -8.93
C ASN A 464 -12.58 1.53 -8.44
N HIS A 465 -13.70 1.21 -9.08
CA HIS A 465 -14.60 0.12 -8.67
C HIS A 465 -13.97 -1.29 -8.71
N LEU A 466 -12.85 -1.47 -9.42
CA LEU A 466 -12.16 -2.75 -9.56
C LEU A 466 -11.38 -3.18 -8.31
N TYR A 467 -10.99 -2.24 -7.44
CA TYR A 467 -10.28 -2.57 -6.19
C TYR A 467 -11.21 -3.16 -5.12
N SER A 468 -12.52 -3.20 -5.37
CA SER A 468 -13.45 -3.80 -4.43
C SER A 468 -13.27 -5.32 -4.36
N ARG A 469 -13.20 -5.86 -3.13
CA ARG A 469 -12.90 -7.29 -2.87
C ARG A 469 -13.79 -8.28 -3.64
N GLN A 470 -15.01 -7.87 -4.00
CA GLN A 470 -15.95 -8.63 -4.84
C GLN A 470 -15.46 -8.87 -6.27
N VAL A 471 -14.49 -8.12 -6.80
CA VAL A 471 -14.03 -8.29 -8.19
C VAL A 471 -12.82 -9.25 -8.28
N GLY A 472 -12.22 -9.67 -7.15
CA GLY A 472 -11.11 -10.64 -7.10
C GLY A 472 -9.77 -10.18 -7.69
N ILE A 473 -9.77 -9.24 -8.63
CA ILE A 473 -8.61 -8.74 -9.40
C ILE A 473 -7.93 -7.58 -8.64
N ALA A 474 -7.76 -7.72 -7.33
CA ALA A 474 -7.34 -6.66 -6.40
C ALA A 474 -5.86 -6.78 -6.02
N GLU A 475 -4.94 -6.71 -6.99
CA GLU A 475 -3.49 -6.67 -6.73
C GLU A 475 -2.68 -5.98 -7.85
N HIS A 476 -3.15 -4.83 -8.33
CA HIS A 476 -2.33 -3.94 -9.18
C HIS A 476 -1.47 -3.02 -8.30
N ASP A 477 -0.30 -2.57 -8.78
CA ASP A 477 0.62 -1.77 -7.96
C ASP A 477 -0.01 -0.49 -7.40
N ASP A 478 -0.85 0.21 -8.18
CA ASP A 478 -1.51 1.43 -7.72
C ASP A 478 -2.55 1.21 -6.61
N SER A 479 -3.08 -0.01 -6.48
CA SER A 479 -4.03 -0.35 -5.40
C SER A 479 -3.39 -0.22 -4.02
N VAL A 480 -2.06 -0.20 -3.89
CA VAL A 480 -1.38 0.00 -2.59
C VAL A 480 -1.63 1.40 -2.01
N TYR A 481 -1.79 2.42 -2.85
CA TYR A 481 -2.00 3.80 -2.41
C TYR A 481 -3.44 4.05 -1.93
N VAL A 482 -4.42 3.35 -2.50
CA VAL A 482 -5.84 3.52 -2.15
C VAL A 482 -6.13 3.09 -0.72
N SER A 483 -6.85 3.91 0.03
CA SER A 483 -7.14 3.65 1.44
C SER A 483 -8.07 2.43 1.66
N PRO A 484 -7.97 1.75 2.83
CA PRO A 484 -8.77 0.55 3.11
C PRO A 484 -10.28 0.81 3.07
N GLU A 485 -10.73 1.98 3.56
CA GLU A 485 -12.15 2.34 3.52
C GLU A 485 -12.66 2.53 2.08
N VAL A 486 -11.86 3.12 1.18
CA VAL A 486 -12.24 3.30 -0.23
C VAL A 486 -12.31 1.96 -0.99
N LYS A 487 -11.32 1.07 -0.78
CA LYS A 487 -11.36 -0.32 -1.29
C LYS A 487 -12.64 -1.06 -0.86
N ASN A 488 -13.11 -0.80 0.36
CA ASN A 488 -14.33 -1.38 0.92
C ASN A 488 -15.61 -0.57 0.60
N ARG A 489 -15.58 0.32 -0.40
CA ARG A 489 -16.70 1.18 -0.85
C ARG A 489 -17.21 2.20 0.17
N GLY A 490 -16.45 2.47 1.23
CA GLY A 490 -16.59 3.67 2.07
C GLY A 490 -15.84 4.88 1.50
N VAL A 491 -15.87 6.00 2.23
CA VAL A 491 -15.02 7.20 2.09
C VAL A 491 -14.90 7.81 3.48
N ALA A 492 -13.74 8.40 3.79
CA ALA A 492 -13.57 9.31 4.92
C ALA A 492 -12.87 10.59 4.42
N PRO A 493 -13.06 11.76 5.07
CA PRO A 493 -12.35 12.98 4.69
C PRO A 493 -10.82 12.82 4.62
N SER A 494 -10.27 11.91 5.42
CA SER A 494 -8.84 11.59 5.48
C SER A 494 -8.40 10.48 4.51
N SER A 495 -9.22 10.08 3.53
CA SER A 495 -8.86 9.03 2.56
C SER A 495 -7.69 9.43 1.66
N ASP A 496 -7.66 10.66 1.14
CA ASP A 496 -6.52 11.12 0.30
C ASP A 496 -5.24 11.36 1.12
N VAL A 497 -5.36 11.67 2.43
CA VAL A 497 -4.20 11.80 3.34
C VAL A 497 -3.52 10.45 3.59
N TYR A 498 -4.28 9.35 3.62
CA TYR A 498 -3.70 8.00 3.62
C TYR A 498 -2.86 7.78 2.36
N SER A 499 -3.44 8.06 1.19
CA SER A 499 -2.76 7.89 -0.10
C SER A 499 -1.49 8.74 -0.19
N LEU A 500 -1.55 10.00 0.26
CA LEU A 500 -0.39 10.87 0.43
C LEU A 500 0.68 10.23 1.33
N GLY A 501 0.31 9.66 2.48
CA GLY A 501 1.23 8.94 3.35
C GLY A 501 1.96 7.78 2.65
N VAL A 502 1.24 6.98 1.85
CA VAL A 502 1.83 5.89 1.05
C VAL A 502 2.78 6.43 -0.03
N ILE A 503 2.43 7.53 -0.71
CA ILE A 503 3.29 8.21 -1.69
C ILE A 503 4.57 8.76 -1.02
N LEU A 504 4.47 9.39 0.14
CA LEU A 504 5.62 9.89 0.88
C LEU A 504 6.58 8.76 1.29
N ILE A 505 6.05 7.60 1.72
CA ILE A 505 6.87 6.43 2.04
C ILE A 505 7.52 5.83 0.78
N ARG A 506 6.85 5.85 -0.39
CA ARG A 506 7.45 5.50 -1.68
C ARG A 506 8.69 6.36 -1.94
N ILE A 507 8.58 7.68 -1.83
CA ILE A 507 9.71 8.61 -2.07
C ILE A 507 10.87 8.33 -1.10
N LEU A 508 10.57 8.17 0.18
CA LEU A 508 11.56 7.97 1.25
C LEU A 508 12.28 6.63 1.18
N THR A 509 11.68 5.59 0.59
CA THR A 509 12.23 4.21 0.64
C THR A 509 12.40 3.52 -0.72
N GLY A 510 11.95 4.14 -1.81
CA GLY A 510 11.94 3.58 -3.16
C GLY A 510 10.81 2.54 -3.41
N ARG A 511 9.94 2.29 -2.42
CA ARG A 511 8.84 1.32 -2.54
C ARG A 511 7.65 1.66 -1.64
N PRO A 512 6.41 1.33 -2.03
CA PRO A 512 5.25 1.59 -1.19
C PRO A 512 5.15 0.53 -0.06
N PRO A 513 4.60 0.88 1.11
CA PRO A 513 4.41 -0.02 2.25
C PRO A 513 3.27 -1.02 2.00
N ARG A 514 3.59 -2.19 1.41
CA ARG A 514 2.61 -3.26 1.14
C ARG A 514 2.04 -3.94 2.38
N ASP A 515 2.65 -3.76 3.56
CA ASP A 515 2.21 -4.31 4.85
C ASP A 515 1.43 -3.30 5.72
N GLY A 516 1.08 -2.12 5.17
CA GLY A 516 0.30 -1.10 5.87
C GLY A 516 1.05 -0.38 7.01
N ARG A 517 2.40 -0.45 7.02
CA ARG A 517 3.23 0.09 8.11
C ARG A 517 4.35 0.98 7.59
N VAL A 518 4.75 1.97 8.38
CA VAL A 518 5.94 2.78 8.09
C VAL A 518 7.17 1.88 8.25
N PRO A 519 8.03 1.76 7.21
CA PRO A 519 9.26 0.99 7.31
C PRO A 519 10.21 1.56 8.36
N ASP A 520 10.84 0.68 9.13
CA ASP A 520 11.72 1.07 10.25
C ASP A 520 12.79 2.11 9.87
N PRO A 521 13.47 2.06 8.69
CA PRO A 521 14.46 3.09 8.31
C PRO A 521 13.98 4.55 8.36
N ILE A 522 12.68 4.81 8.21
CA ILE A 522 12.10 6.16 8.38
C ILE A 522 12.13 6.57 9.86
N TRP A 523 11.78 5.65 10.77
CA TRP A 523 11.84 5.86 12.22
C TRP A 523 13.27 5.98 12.75
N GLU A 524 14.21 5.19 12.22
CA GLU A 524 15.64 5.31 12.55
C GLU A 524 16.20 6.69 12.14
N PHE A 525 15.85 7.11 10.91
CA PHE A 525 16.20 8.41 10.34
C PHE A 525 15.62 9.56 11.16
N SER A 526 14.29 9.70 11.21
CA SER A 526 13.62 10.78 11.92
C SER A 526 12.34 10.28 12.60
N PRO A 527 12.32 10.18 13.95
CA PRO A 527 11.11 9.91 14.70
C PRO A 527 9.98 10.91 14.45
N ALA A 528 10.27 12.16 14.07
CA ALA A 528 9.25 13.14 13.74
C ALA A 528 8.52 12.77 12.44
N LEU A 529 9.26 12.34 11.41
CA LEU A 529 8.72 11.91 10.14
C LEU A 529 7.97 10.57 10.26
N GLY A 530 8.52 9.63 11.03
CA GLY A 530 7.86 8.37 11.37
C GLY A 530 6.50 8.59 12.04
N ARG A 531 6.41 9.53 13.01
CA ARG A 531 5.16 9.89 13.70
C ARG A 531 4.07 10.40 12.76
N VAL A 532 4.40 11.30 11.83
CA VAL A 532 3.42 11.81 10.84
C VAL A 532 2.93 10.66 9.96
N LEU A 533 3.84 9.85 9.43
CA LEU A 533 3.50 8.82 8.46
C LEU A 533 2.70 7.66 9.10
N ASP A 534 3.02 7.21 10.32
CA ASP A 534 2.25 6.17 11.05
C ASP A 534 0.82 6.65 11.38
N ASP A 535 0.59 7.97 11.43
CA ASP A 535 -0.72 8.57 11.72
C ASP A 535 -1.49 8.96 10.44
N PHE A 536 -0.80 9.09 9.29
CA PHE A 536 -1.40 9.23 7.96
C PHE A 536 -1.87 7.88 7.41
N ILE A 537 -1.05 6.82 7.50
CA ILE A 537 -1.37 5.50 6.91
C ILE A 537 -2.17 4.56 7.83
N GLU A 538 -2.73 5.07 8.94
CA GLU A 538 -3.59 4.27 9.81
C GLU A 538 -4.81 3.73 9.03
N GLU A 539 -5.06 2.43 9.11
CA GLU A 539 -6.08 1.78 8.28
C GLU A 539 -7.50 2.22 8.65
N ASN A 540 -7.78 2.38 9.94
CA ASN A 540 -9.07 2.87 10.41
C ASN A 540 -9.09 4.42 10.35
N PRO A 541 -9.94 5.06 9.51
CA PRO A 541 -9.96 6.52 9.37
C PRO A 541 -10.32 7.27 10.66
N ARG A 542 -10.97 6.62 11.65
CA ARG A 542 -11.24 7.23 12.98
C ARG A 542 -9.99 7.30 13.87
N ASN A 543 -9.04 6.39 13.65
CA ASN A 543 -7.77 6.32 14.36
C ASN A 543 -6.65 7.10 13.63
N ARG A 544 -6.95 7.69 12.47
CA ARG A 544 -6.04 8.45 11.61
C ARG A 544 -6.02 9.92 12.05
N LEU A 545 -4.88 10.59 11.90
CA LEU A 545 -4.69 12.00 12.27
C LEU A 545 -4.93 12.30 13.78
N LEU A 546 -4.66 11.33 14.66
CA LEU A 546 -4.79 11.51 16.12
C LEU A 546 -3.74 12.47 16.70
N LEU A 547 -2.57 12.60 16.05
CA LEU A 547 -1.48 13.46 16.50
C LEU A 547 -1.55 14.87 15.88
N VAL A 548 -2.47 15.10 14.94
CA VAL A 548 -2.72 16.41 14.33
C VAL A 548 -3.54 17.29 15.28
N ASP A 549 -3.18 18.56 15.37
CA ASP A 549 -3.82 19.54 16.24
C ASP A 549 -5.06 20.16 15.56
N ARG A 550 -6.10 19.36 15.42
CA ARG A 550 -7.38 19.73 14.77
C ARG A 550 -8.51 19.83 15.78
N ASP A 551 -9.58 20.52 15.40
CA ASP A 551 -10.84 20.43 16.12
C ASP A 551 -11.53 19.08 15.82
N ASP A 552 -12.24 18.57 16.82
CA ASP A 552 -12.55 17.14 16.96
C ASP A 552 -13.70 16.61 16.08
N ASP A 553 -14.23 17.35 15.09
CA ASP A 553 -15.25 16.83 14.16
C ASP A 553 -14.63 15.77 13.22
N PRO A 554 -14.97 14.47 13.32
CA PRO A 554 -14.38 13.42 12.47
C PRO A 554 -14.99 13.37 11.07
N GLN A 555 -16.08 14.11 10.81
CA GLN A 555 -16.80 14.13 9.53
C GLN A 555 -16.26 15.18 8.55
N GLN A 556 -15.42 16.10 9.06
CA GLN A 556 -14.76 17.15 8.30
C GLN A 556 -13.23 17.01 8.37
N LEU A 557 -12.50 17.63 7.45
CA LEU A 557 -11.04 17.75 7.51
C LEU A 557 -10.58 19.07 6.90
N ASP A 558 -9.90 19.88 7.71
CA ASP A 558 -9.05 20.98 7.27
C ASP A 558 -7.63 20.44 7.03
N LEU A 559 -7.03 20.77 5.88
CA LEU A 559 -5.68 20.36 5.51
C LEU A 559 -4.58 21.28 6.07
N GLY A 560 -4.89 22.49 6.52
CA GLY A 560 -3.93 23.41 7.14
C GLY A 560 -3.16 22.78 8.31
N PRO A 561 -3.85 22.26 9.35
CA PRO A 561 -3.20 21.56 10.46
C PRO A 561 -2.39 20.32 10.05
N VAL A 562 -2.81 19.64 8.96
CA VAL A 562 -2.09 18.49 8.40
C VAL A 562 -0.78 18.95 7.73
N GLN A 563 -0.83 20.05 6.99
CA GLN A 563 0.33 20.67 6.35
C GLN A 563 1.32 21.21 7.36
N ASP A 564 0.87 21.87 8.43
CA ASP A 564 1.73 22.35 9.51
C ASP A 564 2.44 21.18 10.22
N PHE A 565 1.71 20.10 10.51
CA PHE A 565 2.27 18.91 11.16
C PHE A 565 3.33 18.22 10.29
N PHE A 566 3.07 18.07 8.98
CA PHE A 566 4.03 17.53 8.02
C PHE A 566 5.25 18.45 7.83
N THR A 567 5.03 19.77 7.70
CA THR A 567 6.10 20.77 7.54
C THR A 567 7.07 20.72 8.72
N LEU A 568 6.55 20.74 9.95
CA LEU A 568 7.33 20.64 11.17
C LEU A 568 8.15 19.34 11.22
N ALA A 569 7.57 18.20 10.81
CA ALA A 569 8.29 16.94 10.77
C ALA A 569 9.42 16.91 9.73
N CYS A 570 9.22 17.52 8.56
CA CYS A 570 10.29 17.71 7.56
C CYS A 570 11.40 18.63 8.08
N GLU A 571 11.07 19.73 8.76
CA GLU A 571 12.05 20.65 9.35
C GLU A 571 12.86 19.97 10.45
N MET A 572 12.22 19.16 11.30
CA MET A 572 12.91 18.33 12.29
C MET A 572 13.80 17.27 11.65
N ALA A 573 13.31 16.57 10.61
CA ALA A 573 14.09 15.59 9.87
C ALA A 573 15.33 16.19 9.17
N ALA A 574 15.24 17.44 8.70
CA ALA A 574 16.36 18.15 8.09
C ALA A 574 17.48 18.53 9.09
N GLN A 575 17.23 18.48 10.41
CA GLN A 575 18.26 18.65 11.44
C GLN A 575 19.00 17.35 11.79
N GLU A 576 18.51 16.19 11.36
CA GLU A 576 19.16 14.90 11.62
C GLU A 576 20.53 14.81 10.90
N PRO A 577 21.56 14.22 11.54
CA PRO A 577 22.87 14.03 10.90
C PRO A 577 22.80 13.37 9.52
N GLU A 578 21.88 12.41 9.37
CA GLU A 578 21.65 11.60 8.17
C GLU A 578 21.19 12.42 6.94
N ALA A 579 20.57 13.59 7.16
CA ALA A 579 20.11 14.48 6.09
C ALA A 579 21.27 15.27 5.45
N ASP A 580 22.45 15.33 6.08
CA ASP A 580 23.62 16.02 5.55
C ASP A 580 24.20 15.25 4.34
N LEU A 581 24.33 15.94 3.20
CA LEU A 581 24.86 15.38 1.96
C LEU A 581 26.33 14.95 2.11
N ARG A 582 27.10 15.62 2.99
CA ARG A 582 28.53 15.33 3.18
C ARG A 582 28.72 14.17 4.16
N TRP A 583 29.12 13.00 3.65
CA TRP A 583 29.33 11.80 4.46
C TRP A 583 30.24 12.01 5.69
N ARG A 584 31.28 12.85 5.57
CA ARG A 584 32.18 13.23 6.67
C ARG A 584 31.42 13.91 7.81
N ASN A 585 30.52 14.83 7.50
CA ASN A 585 29.69 15.52 8.50
C ASN A 585 28.78 14.54 9.23
N ARG A 586 28.17 13.59 8.49
CA ARG A 586 27.35 12.51 9.09
C ARG A 586 28.16 11.70 10.10
N TRP A 587 29.36 11.27 9.70
CA TRP A 587 30.24 10.47 10.56
C TRP A 587 30.71 11.23 11.80
N PHE A 588 31.18 12.47 11.66
CA PHE A 588 31.58 13.30 12.81
C PHE A 588 30.41 13.59 13.75
N ALA A 589 29.23 13.93 13.23
CA ALA A 589 28.04 14.18 14.05
C ALA A 589 27.57 12.94 14.82
N ARG A 590 27.74 11.74 14.23
CA ARG A 590 27.51 10.46 14.93
C ARG A 590 28.56 10.17 15.99
N MET A 591 29.83 10.52 15.78
CA MET A 591 30.91 10.27 16.75
C MET A 591 30.94 11.22 17.95
N LEU A 592 30.40 12.43 17.86
CA LEU A 592 30.45 13.41 18.96
C LEU A 592 29.55 13.03 20.16
N PRO A 593 30.01 13.24 21.42
CA PRO A 593 29.26 12.90 22.63
C PRO A 593 28.12 13.89 22.93
N ALA A 594 28.40 15.19 22.79
CA ALA A 594 27.37 16.20 22.62
C ALA A 594 26.93 16.18 21.15
N SER A 595 25.86 15.43 20.87
CA SER A 595 25.27 15.35 19.53
C SER A 595 24.61 16.69 19.11
N ARG A 596 24.14 16.78 17.86
CA ARG A 596 23.33 17.92 17.37
C ARG A 596 21.97 18.06 18.10
N GLU A 597 21.67 17.21 19.08
CA GLU A 597 20.38 17.09 19.75
C GLU A 597 19.95 18.38 20.48
N VAL A 598 20.84 19.06 21.20
CA VAL A 598 20.52 20.36 21.83
C VAL A 598 20.09 21.39 20.78
N LYS A 599 20.77 21.43 19.62
CA LYS A 599 20.40 22.34 18.51
C LYS A 599 19.05 21.95 17.91
N ALA A 600 18.80 20.66 17.69
CA ALA A 600 17.54 20.15 17.14
C ALA A 600 16.36 20.43 18.07
N GLN A 601 16.48 20.15 19.37
CA GLN A 601 15.45 20.42 20.37
C GLN A 601 15.24 21.92 20.60
N TYR A 602 16.29 22.75 20.53
CA TYR A 602 16.15 24.20 20.58
C TYR A 602 15.39 24.75 19.37
N HIS A 603 15.66 24.22 18.17
CA HIS A 603 14.90 24.58 16.96
C HIS A 603 13.44 24.14 17.05
N GLN A 604 13.17 22.90 17.50
CA GLN A 604 11.82 22.41 17.78
C GLN A 604 11.09 23.30 18.80
N TRP A 605 11.77 23.71 19.88
CA TRP A 605 11.21 24.61 20.89
C TRP A 605 10.88 26.00 20.31
N LEU A 606 11.74 26.56 19.47
CA LEU A 606 11.48 27.83 18.77
C LEU A 606 10.23 27.75 17.88
N LEU A 607 10.09 26.67 17.10
CA LEU A 607 8.92 26.43 16.25
C LEU A 607 7.65 26.27 17.11
N MET A 608 7.72 25.46 18.17
CA MET A 608 6.57 25.21 19.05
C MET A 608 6.20 26.39 19.96
N ARG A 609 7.06 27.41 20.11
CA ARG A 609 6.77 28.64 20.87
C ARG A 609 5.57 29.42 20.33
N ARG A 610 5.18 29.19 19.06
CA ARG A 610 4.00 29.79 18.41
C ARG A 610 2.75 28.90 18.48
N SER A 611 2.81 27.72 19.12
CA SER A 611 1.75 26.68 19.10
C SER A 611 1.15 26.41 20.50
N ARG A 612 0.13 25.53 20.58
CA ARG A 612 -0.58 25.18 21.84
C ARG A 612 0.38 24.85 22.99
N ALA A 613 0.02 25.30 24.20
CA ALA A 613 0.88 25.30 25.39
C ALA A 613 1.43 23.93 25.83
N ASP A 614 0.75 22.81 25.57
CA ASP A 614 1.19 21.49 26.06
C ASP A 614 2.38 20.91 25.26
N ARG A 615 2.39 21.06 23.92
CA ARG A 615 3.55 20.68 23.09
C ARG A 615 4.76 21.54 23.43
N TYR A 616 4.56 22.85 23.56
CA TYR A 616 5.60 23.79 24.03
C TYR A 616 6.21 23.39 25.38
N ARG A 617 5.38 23.06 26.39
CA ARG A 617 5.84 22.59 27.71
C ARG A 617 6.64 21.30 27.61
N THR A 618 6.22 20.37 26.76
CA THR A 618 6.91 19.09 26.57
C THR A 618 8.28 19.28 25.91
N SER A 619 8.39 20.09 24.85
CA SER A 619 9.68 20.39 24.22
C SER A 619 10.62 21.19 25.12
N SER A 620 10.10 22.14 25.89
CA SER A 620 10.90 22.88 26.90
C SER A 620 11.49 21.94 27.95
N TYR A 621 10.69 20.97 28.40
CA TYR A 621 11.08 19.96 29.40
C TYR A 621 12.16 19.01 28.87
N LEU A 622 12.05 18.53 27.62
CA LEU A 622 13.08 17.69 27.01
C LEU A 622 14.39 18.47 26.79
N LEU A 623 14.30 19.68 26.25
CA LEU A 623 15.45 20.57 25.99
C LEU A 623 16.24 20.86 27.27
N PHE A 624 15.57 21.10 28.39
CA PHE A 624 16.21 21.32 29.69
C PHE A 624 17.16 20.17 30.06
N TYR A 625 16.71 18.91 29.99
CA TYR A 625 17.58 17.78 30.34
C TYR A 625 18.68 17.52 29.31
N SER A 626 18.45 17.84 28.03
CA SER A 626 19.50 17.79 27.00
C SER A 626 20.60 18.85 27.24
N LEU A 627 20.23 20.04 27.74
CA LEU A 627 21.20 21.04 28.21
C LEU A 627 21.95 20.57 29.47
N VAL A 628 21.24 20.00 30.45
CA VAL A 628 21.86 19.46 31.69
C VAL A 628 22.86 18.34 31.38
N ALA A 629 22.51 17.38 30.52
CA ALA A 629 23.42 16.30 30.11
C ALA A 629 24.68 16.85 29.41
N THR A 630 24.53 17.90 28.59
CA THR A 630 25.65 18.58 27.94
C THR A 630 26.54 19.32 28.94
N ALA A 631 25.95 19.99 29.93
CA ALA A 631 26.69 20.67 30.99
C ALA A 631 27.44 19.68 31.89
N CYS A 632 26.81 18.56 32.28
CA CYS A 632 27.45 17.49 33.03
C CYS A 632 28.63 16.89 32.24
N TRP A 633 28.45 16.63 30.94
CA TRP A 633 29.53 16.16 30.07
C TRP A 633 30.73 17.11 30.06
N TRP A 634 30.51 18.40 29.78
CA TRP A 634 31.60 19.37 29.71
C TRP A 634 32.31 19.54 31.06
N PHE A 635 31.58 19.52 32.19
CA PHE A 635 32.20 19.52 33.51
C PHE A 635 33.12 18.30 33.71
N ILE A 636 32.64 17.09 33.40
CA ILE A 636 33.42 15.85 33.55
C ILE A 636 34.64 15.90 32.63
N ALA A 637 34.47 16.24 31.35
CA ALA A 637 35.55 16.35 30.39
C ALA A 637 36.61 17.38 30.84
N THR A 638 36.20 18.56 31.31
CA THR A 638 37.13 19.55 31.86
C THR A 638 37.84 19.06 33.13
N ARG A 639 37.18 18.26 33.96
CA ARG A 639 37.79 17.73 35.19
C ARG A 639 38.64 16.47 35.00
N THR A 640 38.50 15.76 33.88
CA THR A 640 39.18 14.46 33.66
C THR A 640 40.07 14.41 32.41
N ALA A 641 39.92 15.34 31.46
CA ALA A 641 40.71 15.38 30.22
C ALA A 641 41.51 16.67 29.98
N LEU A 642 41.26 17.77 30.72
CA LEU A 642 42.05 19.01 30.59
C LEU A 642 43.28 19.10 31.51
N PHE A 643 43.57 18.05 32.28
CA PHE A 643 44.80 17.96 33.11
C PHE A 643 45.95 17.27 32.36
N SER A 644 46.53 17.99 31.38
CA SER A 644 47.93 17.79 30.98
C SER A 644 48.58 18.97 30.22
N VAL A 645 47.91 20.12 30.05
CA VAL A 645 48.52 21.29 29.36
C VAL A 645 49.30 22.17 30.33
N GLY A 646 48.83 22.33 31.57
CA GLY A 646 49.55 23.05 32.63
C GLY A 646 50.82 22.34 33.11
N ASP A 647 50.90 21.01 32.96
CA ASP A 647 52.10 20.23 33.28
C ASP A 647 53.11 20.19 32.11
N LEU A 648 52.73 20.69 30.92
CA LEU A 648 53.57 20.75 29.72
C LEU A 648 54.23 22.13 29.54
N ILE A 649 53.69 23.18 30.17
CA ILE A 649 54.24 24.53 30.20
C ILE A 649 54.51 24.88 31.66
N GLY A 650 55.73 24.61 32.12
CA GLY A 650 56.14 24.87 33.49
C GLY A 650 56.02 26.36 33.87
N ASP A 651 55.80 26.58 35.16
CA ASP A 651 55.77 27.88 35.86
C ASP A 651 54.85 28.97 35.30
N LEU A 652 53.60 28.99 35.80
CA LEU A 652 52.89 30.24 36.11
C LEU A 652 51.85 30.06 37.22
N SER A 653 52.36 30.08 38.46
CA SER A 653 51.74 30.58 39.69
C SER A 653 50.20 30.77 39.76
N LEU A 654 49.44 29.67 39.81
CA LEU A 654 48.04 29.67 40.29
C LEU A 654 47.65 28.48 41.20
N ASN A 655 48.64 27.72 41.68
CA ASN A 655 48.46 26.48 42.44
C ASN A 655 48.27 26.63 43.97
N GLN A 656 47.82 27.80 44.47
CA GLN A 656 47.55 28.00 45.91
C GLN A 656 46.07 28.21 46.30
N ALA A 657 45.11 28.17 45.36
CA ALA A 657 43.70 28.48 45.66
C ALA A 657 42.70 27.31 45.50
N VAL A 658 43.01 26.22 44.78
CA VAL A 658 42.04 25.11 44.53
C VAL A 658 42.69 23.72 44.55
N SER A 659 43.51 23.43 45.56
CA SER A 659 44.08 22.09 45.80
C SER A 659 43.17 21.22 46.69
N PHE A 660 41.99 20.85 46.17
CA PHE A 660 41.12 19.83 46.80
C PHE A 660 41.59 18.40 46.49
N ALA A 661 42.88 18.13 46.67
CA ALA A 661 43.48 16.80 46.56
C ALA A 661 43.86 16.32 47.98
N PRO A 662 43.21 15.27 48.53
CA PRO A 662 43.65 14.67 49.79
C PRO A 662 45.08 14.14 49.64
N LYS A 663 45.95 14.47 50.59
CA LYS A 663 47.42 14.38 50.41
C LYS A 663 48.02 12.96 50.44
N ASP A 664 47.22 11.95 50.77
CA ASP A 664 47.68 10.58 51.05
C ASP A 664 47.03 9.50 50.16
N MET A 665 46.60 9.86 48.94
CA MET A 665 45.92 8.92 48.04
C MET A 665 46.88 8.25 47.05
N SER A 666 46.77 6.93 46.90
CA SER A 666 47.57 6.14 45.96
C SER A 666 47.41 6.68 44.53
N GLY A 667 48.53 7.00 43.88
CA GLY A 667 48.52 7.56 42.53
C GLY A 667 47.85 6.64 41.49
N ARG A 668 47.84 5.32 41.74
CA ARG A 668 47.20 4.34 40.85
C ARG A 668 45.68 4.47 40.84
N ASP A 669 45.07 4.63 42.01
CA ASP A 669 43.61 4.73 42.14
C ASP A 669 43.10 6.06 41.57
N MET A 670 43.86 7.14 41.71
CA MET A 670 43.53 8.44 41.11
C MET A 670 43.52 8.37 39.57
N THR A 671 44.53 7.74 38.96
CA THR A 671 44.55 7.51 37.50
C THR A 671 43.41 6.60 37.06
N ALA A 672 43.14 5.50 37.78
CA ALA A 672 42.04 4.58 37.51
C ALA A 672 40.66 5.27 37.57
N ALA A 673 40.44 6.08 38.61
CA ALA A 673 39.22 6.87 38.78
C ALA A 673 39.05 7.89 37.65
N THR A 674 40.12 8.59 37.24
CA THR A 674 40.08 9.62 36.20
C THR A 674 39.74 9.03 34.82
N ILE A 675 40.43 7.96 34.40
CA ILE A 675 40.17 7.27 33.12
C ILE A 675 38.74 6.72 33.09
N THR A 676 38.31 6.09 34.19
CA THR A 676 36.96 5.52 34.29
C THR A 676 35.90 6.61 34.27
N ALA A 677 36.07 7.71 35.01
CA ALA A 677 35.13 8.82 35.07
C ALA A 677 35.00 9.54 33.71
N PHE A 678 36.10 9.79 33.00
CA PHE A 678 36.05 10.31 31.63
C PHE A 678 35.23 9.39 30.72
N THR A 679 35.55 8.09 30.72
CA THR A 679 34.92 7.08 29.87
C THR A 679 33.42 6.90 30.19
N GLN A 680 33.04 6.89 31.47
CA GLN A 680 31.64 6.81 31.90
C GLN A 680 30.87 8.11 31.64
N GLY A 681 31.51 9.28 31.78
CA GLY A 681 30.94 10.57 31.38
C GLY A 681 30.66 10.62 29.88
N LEU A 682 31.60 10.17 29.06
CA LEU A 682 31.52 10.11 27.61
C LEU A 682 30.36 9.20 27.16
N LEU A 683 30.27 8.00 27.76
CA LEU A 683 29.17 7.06 27.54
C LEU A 683 27.83 7.62 28.00
N GLY A 684 27.73 8.15 29.21
CA GLY A 684 26.47 8.65 29.78
C GLY A 684 25.89 9.82 28.97
N ALA A 685 26.75 10.77 28.59
CA ALA A 685 26.39 11.86 27.70
C ALA A 685 25.85 11.34 26.37
N LYS A 686 26.60 10.44 25.71
CA LYS A 686 26.21 9.89 24.41
C LYS A 686 24.93 9.07 24.48
N PHE A 687 24.77 8.26 25.54
CA PHE A 687 23.60 7.43 25.78
C PHE A 687 22.33 8.27 25.94
N TYR A 688 22.38 9.29 26.81
CA TYR A 688 21.25 10.19 27.00
C TYR A 688 20.93 10.95 25.70
N GLN A 689 21.92 11.61 25.08
CA GLN A 689 21.72 12.46 23.91
C GLN A 689 21.30 11.71 22.63
N THR A 690 21.70 10.45 22.47
CA THR A 690 21.41 9.67 21.25
C THR A 690 20.13 8.86 21.37
N ILE A 691 19.80 8.33 22.57
CA ILE A 691 18.66 7.42 22.75
C ILE A 691 17.54 8.06 23.57
N LEU A 692 17.84 8.65 24.72
CA LEU A 692 16.82 9.03 25.72
C LEU A 692 16.28 10.47 25.58
N ALA A 693 17.04 11.38 24.98
CA ALA A 693 16.77 12.82 25.01
C ALA A 693 15.41 13.24 24.42
N ARG A 694 14.89 12.51 23.41
CA ARG A 694 13.55 12.75 22.82
C ARG A 694 12.44 11.86 23.37
N LEU A 695 12.78 10.83 24.14
CA LEU A 695 11.82 9.86 24.63
C LEU A 695 11.15 10.39 25.89
N THR A 696 9.84 10.17 26.05
CA THR A 696 9.11 10.42 27.30
C THR A 696 7.97 9.43 27.46
N VAL A 697 7.71 9.03 28.70
CA VAL A 697 6.57 8.19 29.08
C VAL A 697 5.53 8.98 29.87
N ARG A 698 5.61 10.33 29.91
CA ARG A 698 4.67 11.19 30.66
C ARG A 698 3.20 11.08 30.25
N LYS A 699 2.91 10.60 29.04
CA LYS A 699 1.54 10.32 28.56
C LYS A 699 1.04 8.91 28.95
N VAL A 700 1.90 8.05 29.53
CA VAL A 700 1.54 6.73 30.07
C VAL A 700 1.10 6.89 31.55
N PRO A 701 -0.10 6.45 31.94
CA PRO A 701 -0.57 6.59 33.31
C PRO A 701 0.05 5.56 34.27
N GLY A 702 0.12 5.92 35.55
CA GLY A 702 0.49 5.04 36.66
C GLY A 702 1.82 5.37 37.36
N PRO A 703 2.10 4.76 38.52
CA PRO A 703 3.32 5.03 39.30
C PRO A 703 4.58 4.53 38.57
N LEU A 704 4.52 3.37 37.90
CA LEU A 704 5.68 2.80 37.21
C LEU A 704 6.17 3.70 36.06
N ALA A 705 5.25 4.34 35.32
CA ALA A 705 5.61 5.30 34.27
C ALA A 705 6.32 6.54 34.83
N ARG A 706 5.86 7.06 35.98
CA ARG A 706 6.55 8.16 36.68
C ARG A 706 7.96 7.78 37.14
N VAL A 707 8.14 6.58 37.68
CA VAL A 707 9.48 6.06 38.06
C VAL A 707 10.38 5.91 36.83
N THR A 708 9.87 5.37 35.72
CA THR A 708 10.61 5.24 34.46
C THR A 708 11.01 6.60 33.89
N GLU A 709 10.11 7.60 33.89
CA GLU A 709 10.43 8.96 33.47
C GLU A 709 11.55 9.57 34.33
N VAL A 710 11.46 9.44 35.66
CA VAL A 710 12.49 9.92 36.59
C VAL A 710 13.83 9.25 36.33
N LEU A 711 13.86 7.93 36.11
CA LEU A 711 15.10 7.20 35.79
C LEU A 711 15.69 7.59 34.42
N ILE A 712 14.84 7.76 33.40
CA ILE A 712 15.24 8.28 32.08
C ILE A 712 15.94 9.64 32.24
N ARG A 713 15.39 10.55 33.06
CA ARG A 713 16.01 11.87 33.31
C ARG A 713 17.21 11.81 34.24
N LEU A 714 17.26 10.87 35.18
CA LEU A 714 18.42 10.66 36.04
C LEU A 714 19.67 10.30 35.21
N MET A 715 19.51 9.61 34.07
CA MET A 715 20.62 9.30 33.17
C MET A 715 21.32 10.55 32.59
N ALA A 716 20.65 11.72 32.54
CA ALA A 716 21.27 12.98 32.15
C ALA A 716 22.24 13.54 33.20
N VAL A 717 22.05 13.16 34.48
CA VAL A 717 22.75 13.76 35.63
C VAL A 717 23.72 12.77 36.28
N ILE A 718 23.39 11.47 36.33
CA ILE A 718 24.12 10.45 37.10
C ILE A 718 25.65 10.38 36.89
N PRO A 719 26.24 10.69 35.71
CA PRO A 719 27.70 10.65 35.57
C PRO A 719 28.42 11.72 36.39
N LEU A 720 27.76 12.84 36.72
CA LEU A 720 28.34 13.94 37.48
C LEU A 720 28.61 13.56 38.95
N PRO A 721 27.62 13.18 39.79
CA PRO A 721 27.90 12.77 41.18
C PRO A 721 28.78 11.53 41.25
N ALA A 722 28.70 10.63 40.26
CA ALA A 722 29.62 9.51 40.10
C ALA A 722 31.08 10.01 39.97
N THR A 723 31.33 10.96 39.07
CA THR A 723 32.66 11.59 38.89
C THR A 723 33.11 12.35 40.14
N LEU A 724 32.23 13.10 40.80
CA LEU A 724 32.58 13.83 42.02
C LEU A 724 33.00 12.87 43.15
N LEU A 725 32.25 11.80 43.37
CA LEU A 725 32.56 10.79 44.39
C LEU A 725 33.88 10.05 44.08
N ALA A 726 34.04 9.57 42.84
CA ALA A 726 35.20 8.78 42.45
C ALA A 726 36.47 9.63 42.26
N VAL A 727 36.42 10.83 41.69
CA VAL A 727 37.63 11.62 41.36
C VAL A 727 37.98 12.62 42.45
N MET A 728 37.00 13.27 43.08
CA MET A 728 37.25 14.37 44.01
C MET A 728 37.18 14.00 45.50
N TRP A 729 36.61 12.86 45.86
CA TRP A 729 36.46 12.45 47.27
C TRP A 729 37.15 11.13 47.61
N GLN A 730 36.85 10.05 46.89
CA GLN A 730 37.33 8.70 47.22
C GLN A 730 37.69 7.87 45.95
N PRO A 731 38.84 8.15 45.29
CA PRO A 731 39.46 7.36 44.22
C PRO A 731 39.24 5.85 44.23
N TRP A 732 39.45 5.17 45.36
CA TRP A 732 39.28 3.71 45.47
C TRP A 732 37.84 3.22 45.19
N LEU A 733 36.83 4.09 45.26
CA LEU A 733 35.44 3.76 44.92
C LEU A 733 35.15 3.68 43.42
N TRP A 734 36.12 3.93 42.52
CA TRP A 734 35.88 4.01 41.07
C TRP A 734 35.09 2.82 40.49
N ALA A 735 35.40 1.61 40.91
CA ALA A 735 34.74 0.39 40.44
C ALA A 735 33.33 0.19 41.04
N TRP A 736 33.14 0.56 42.32
CA TRP A 736 31.83 0.57 42.97
C TRP A 736 30.89 1.60 42.36
N VAL A 737 31.39 2.79 42.04
CA VAL A 737 30.63 3.84 41.33
C VAL A 737 30.24 3.39 39.92
N GLY A 738 31.16 2.73 39.20
CA GLY A 738 30.84 2.09 37.92
C GLY A 738 29.74 1.03 38.04
N THR A 739 29.81 0.19 39.07
CA THR A 739 28.79 -0.85 39.37
C THR A 739 27.41 -0.24 39.56
N VAL A 740 27.27 0.78 40.42
CA VAL A 740 26.00 1.47 40.68
C VAL A 740 25.46 2.12 39.40
N SER A 741 26.33 2.73 38.59
CA SER A 741 25.96 3.34 37.32
C SER A 741 25.40 2.31 36.33
N ALA A 742 26.08 1.17 36.17
CA ALA A 742 25.62 0.07 35.32
C ALA A 742 24.32 -0.58 35.82
N MET A 743 24.09 -0.64 37.13
CA MET A 743 22.80 -1.06 37.71
C MET A 743 21.66 -0.10 37.41
N LEU A 744 21.88 1.21 37.47
CA LEU A 744 20.86 2.20 37.09
C LEU A 744 20.54 2.15 35.59
N VAL A 745 21.55 1.94 34.73
CA VAL A 745 21.35 1.71 33.28
C VAL A 745 20.55 0.43 33.04
N THR A 746 20.86 -0.66 33.75
CA THR A 746 20.14 -1.94 33.70
C THR A 746 18.66 -1.76 34.05
N LEU A 747 18.37 -1.14 35.20
CA LEU A 747 17.01 -0.90 35.69
C LEU A 747 16.22 -0.01 34.72
N THR A 748 16.85 1.03 34.18
CA THR A 748 16.22 1.95 33.21
C THR A 748 15.83 1.22 31.93
N HIS A 749 16.73 0.40 31.36
CA HIS A 749 16.43 -0.41 30.17
C HIS A 749 15.33 -1.43 30.43
N TRP A 750 15.41 -2.18 31.53
CA TRP A 750 14.39 -3.19 31.88
C TRP A 750 13.00 -2.55 32.00
N LEU A 751 12.88 -1.40 32.66
CA LEU A 751 11.62 -0.66 32.76
C LEU A 751 11.11 -0.15 31.40
N ILE A 752 12.00 0.38 30.55
CA ILE A 752 11.64 0.78 29.18
C ILE A 752 11.09 -0.41 28.40
N THR A 753 11.74 -1.57 28.44
CA THR A 753 11.28 -2.81 27.79
C THR A 753 9.93 -3.28 28.32
N VAL A 754 9.72 -3.24 29.64
CA VAL A 754 8.43 -3.58 30.28
C VAL A 754 7.31 -2.65 29.83
N HIS A 755 7.55 -1.34 29.76
CA HIS A 755 6.56 -0.38 29.24
C HIS A 755 6.31 -0.59 27.76
N ALA A 756 7.36 -0.75 26.96
CA ALA A 756 7.25 -0.94 25.52
C ALA A 756 6.35 -2.14 25.14
N ASN A 757 6.56 -3.29 25.79
CA ASN A 757 5.73 -4.48 25.61
C ASN A 757 4.26 -4.24 26.00
N ARG A 758 4.00 -3.53 27.11
CA ARG A 758 2.63 -3.16 27.53
C ARG A 758 1.96 -2.18 26.56
N ILE A 759 2.74 -1.27 25.98
CA ILE A 759 2.25 -0.26 25.04
C ILE A 759 1.91 -0.89 23.68
N SER A 760 2.79 -1.73 23.13
CA SER A 760 2.53 -2.46 21.88
C SER A 760 1.27 -3.33 22.00
N ALA A 761 1.19 -4.17 23.05
CA ALA A 761 0.02 -5.02 23.28
C ALA A 761 -1.30 -4.24 23.41
N ALA A 762 -1.28 -3.08 24.08
CA ALA A 762 -2.47 -2.23 24.21
C ALA A 762 -2.79 -1.46 22.92
N GLY A 763 -1.79 -1.13 22.09
CA GLY A 763 -1.98 -0.51 20.78
C GLY A 763 -2.65 -1.47 19.80
N SER A 764 -2.20 -2.72 19.76
CA SER A 764 -2.89 -3.78 19.01
C SER A 764 -4.31 -4.02 19.54
N ALA A 765 -4.52 -4.02 20.86
CA ALA A 765 -5.85 -4.16 21.45
C ALA A 765 -6.78 -2.96 21.20
N ALA A 766 -6.23 -1.77 20.95
CA ALA A 766 -6.96 -0.57 20.55
C ALA A 766 -7.24 -0.49 19.03
N GLY A 767 -6.80 -1.48 18.25
CA GLY A 767 -7.04 -1.52 16.80
C GLY A 767 -6.24 -0.48 16.01
N LEU A 768 -5.03 -0.14 16.46
CA LEU A 768 -4.07 0.67 15.70
C LEU A 768 -3.27 -0.22 14.74
N SER A 769 -3.46 -0.08 13.42
CA SER A 769 -2.88 -0.95 12.40
C SER A 769 -1.36 -0.80 12.26
N THR A 770 -0.86 0.42 12.48
CA THR A 770 0.55 0.77 12.26
C THR A 770 1.49 0.29 13.37
N VAL A 771 0.93 -0.23 14.47
CA VAL A 771 1.70 -0.81 15.59
C VAL A 771 2.40 -2.09 15.14
N PRO A 772 3.74 -2.20 15.30
CA PRO A 772 4.46 -3.42 14.95
C PRO A 772 4.01 -4.60 15.85
N SER A 773 4.08 -5.81 15.29
CA SER A 773 3.82 -7.04 16.04
C SER A 773 4.81 -7.22 17.19
N MET A 774 4.41 -7.93 18.26
CA MET A 774 5.22 -8.11 19.48
C MET A 774 6.65 -8.64 19.21
N GLU A 775 6.83 -9.43 18.15
CA GLU A 775 8.14 -9.97 17.71
C GLU A 775 9.09 -8.92 17.09
N ARG A 776 8.59 -7.74 16.71
CA ARG A 776 9.33 -6.66 16.04
C ARG A 776 9.26 -5.33 16.81
N VAL A 777 8.96 -5.37 18.11
CA VAL A 777 8.82 -4.16 18.95
C VAL A 777 10.14 -3.41 19.10
N PHE A 778 11.27 -4.11 19.07
CA PHE A 778 12.59 -3.51 19.24
C PHE A 778 13.53 -3.76 18.06
N ALA A 779 14.53 -2.88 17.92
CA ALA A 779 15.73 -3.19 17.17
C ALA A 779 16.40 -4.43 17.77
N ARG A 780 16.72 -5.43 16.92
CA ARG A 780 17.17 -6.77 17.31
C ARG A 780 18.28 -6.72 18.37
N GLY A 781 18.06 -7.37 19.51
CA GLY A 781 19.03 -7.44 20.61
C GLY A 781 19.01 -6.25 21.58
N TYR A 782 18.07 -5.30 21.44
CA TYR A 782 17.81 -4.31 22.49
C TYR A 782 17.14 -4.96 23.70
N GLU A 783 16.20 -5.90 23.52
CA GLU A 783 15.57 -6.63 24.62
C GLU A 783 16.56 -7.45 25.48
N GLN A 784 17.74 -7.75 24.96
CA GLN A 784 18.83 -8.44 25.66
C GLN A 784 19.82 -7.47 26.35
N TRP A 785 19.78 -6.17 26.07
CA TRP A 785 20.81 -5.22 26.51
C TRP A 785 20.77 -4.96 28.03
N TRP A 786 19.60 -4.99 28.67
CA TRP A 786 19.54 -4.90 30.14
C TRP A 786 20.26 -6.07 30.81
N TRP A 787 20.20 -7.28 30.24
CA TRP A 787 20.90 -8.45 30.77
C TRP A 787 22.42 -8.35 30.59
N THR A 788 22.91 -7.86 29.44
CA THR A 788 24.35 -7.65 29.27
C THR A 788 24.90 -6.51 30.13
N MET A 789 24.09 -5.50 30.46
CA MET A 789 24.45 -4.48 31.46
C MET A 789 24.45 -5.02 32.89
N LEU A 790 23.55 -5.95 33.22
CA LEU A 790 23.56 -6.68 34.50
C LEU A 790 24.84 -7.51 34.67
N LEU A 791 25.25 -8.25 33.63
CA LEU A 791 26.53 -8.98 33.62
C LEU A 791 27.74 -8.04 33.74
N TYR A 792 27.74 -6.92 33.02
CA TYR A 792 28.80 -5.92 33.10
C TYR A 792 28.92 -5.29 34.51
N ALA A 793 27.78 -5.02 35.16
CA ALA A 793 27.77 -4.56 36.55
C ALA A 793 28.26 -5.62 37.54
N ALA A 794 27.88 -6.88 37.37
CA ALA A 794 28.37 -7.98 38.20
C ALA A 794 29.89 -8.18 38.07
N MET A 795 30.42 -8.02 36.85
CA MET A 795 31.87 -8.02 36.58
C MET A 795 32.57 -6.84 37.28
N LEU A 796 32.02 -5.63 37.19
CA LEU A 796 32.54 -4.46 37.91
C LEU A 796 32.52 -4.64 39.44
N ALA A 797 31.46 -5.23 39.99
CA ALA A 797 31.36 -5.55 41.41
C ALA A 797 32.42 -6.57 41.84
N GLY A 798 32.65 -7.60 41.01
CA GLY A 798 33.72 -8.60 41.23
C GLY A 798 35.12 -7.99 41.19
N ILE A 799 35.38 -7.05 40.27
CA ILE A 799 36.64 -6.30 40.22
C ILE A 799 36.78 -5.42 41.47
N ALA A 800 35.74 -4.68 41.86
CA ALA A 800 35.75 -3.80 43.03
C ALA A 800 36.04 -4.58 44.32
N PHE A 801 35.30 -5.67 44.56
CA PHE A 801 35.49 -6.55 45.70
C PHE A 801 36.86 -7.25 45.68
N GLY A 802 37.27 -7.77 44.52
CA GLY A 802 38.54 -8.49 44.36
C GLY A 802 39.77 -7.60 44.61
N LEU A 803 39.74 -6.34 44.18
CA LEU A 803 40.77 -5.34 44.51
C LEU A 803 40.72 -4.97 46.00
N GLN A 804 39.53 -4.78 46.58
CA GLN A 804 39.37 -4.38 47.99
C GLN A 804 39.80 -5.47 48.99
N VAL A 805 39.60 -6.75 48.65
CA VAL A 805 40.04 -7.92 49.45
C VAL A 805 41.51 -8.30 49.13
N GLY A 806 42.11 -7.72 48.09
CA GLY A 806 43.49 -7.99 47.70
C GLY A 806 43.71 -9.33 47.01
N TRP A 807 42.67 -9.92 46.39
CA TRP A 807 42.83 -11.09 45.51
C TRP A 807 43.21 -10.64 44.08
N LEU A 808 42.69 -9.50 43.62
CA LEU A 808 43.07 -8.88 42.37
C LEU A 808 44.10 -7.77 42.62
N HIS A 809 45.08 -7.63 41.72
CA HIS A 809 46.28 -6.82 41.96
C HIS A 809 46.59 -5.80 40.85
N ASP A 810 46.22 -6.10 39.58
CA ASP A 810 46.54 -5.25 38.43
C ASP A 810 45.39 -4.31 38.06
N THR A 811 45.23 -3.23 38.83
CA THR A 811 44.23 -2.18 38.60
C THR A 811 44.26 -1.65 37.16
N TYR A 812 45.44 -1.52 36.55
CA TYR A 812 45.58 -0.95 35.21
C TYR A 812 45.10 -1.91 34.12
N ALA A 813 45.36 -3.22 34.23
CA ALA A 813 44.81 -4.20 33.30
C ALA A 813 43.26 -4.21 33.31
N TYR A 814 42.63 -4.10 34.49
CA TYR A 814 41.17 -4.01 34.58
C TYR A 814 40.64 -2.70 33.98
N VAL A 815 41.24 -1.55 34.31
CA VAL A 815 40.84 -0.24 33.75
C VAL A 815 41.01 -0.21 32.23
N LEU A 816 42.10 -0.76 31.69
CA LEU A 816 42.34 -0.85 30.25
C LEU A 816 41.27 -1.74 29.57
N GLY A 817 41.02 -2.93 30.10
CA GLY A 817 40.00 -3.85 29.57
C GLY A 817 38.59 -3.24 29.60
N LEU A 818 38.22 -2.60 30.72
CA LEU A 818 36.96 -1.88 30.87
C LEU A 818 36.84 -0.69 29.90
N THR A 819 37.94 0.02 29.64
CA THR A 819 37.98 1.14 28.69
C THR A 819 37.82 0.65 27.24
N ILE A 820 38.49 -0.42 26.85
CA ILE A 820 38.36 -1.06 25.53
C ILE A 820 36.92 -1.54 25.30
N VAL A 821 36.32 -2.24 26.27
CA VAL A 821 34.91 -2.68 26.22
C VAL A 821 33.97 -1.47 26.15
N SER A 822 34.21 -0.44 26.96
CA SER A 822 33.39 0.78 27.01
C SER A 822 33.41 1.56 25.70
N ILE A 823 34.58 1.77 25.10
CA ILE A 823 34.70 2.53 23.85
C ILE A 823 34.27 1.68 22.65
N GLY A 824 34.77 0.45 22.53
CA GLY A 824 34.48 -0.41 21.38
C GLY A 824 33.03 -0.90 21.33
N ILE A 825 32.56 -1.53 22.42
CA ILE A 825 31.24 -2.16 22.46
C ILE A 825 30.17 -1.13 22.81
N HIS A 826 30.31 -0.41 23.92
CA HIS A 826 29.24 0.50 24.37
C HIS A 826 29.19 1.77 23.51
N TYR A 827 30.29 2.49 23.33
CA TYR A 827 30.27 3.74 22.57
C TYR A 827 30.08 3.51 21.07
N VAL A 828 31.02 2.82 20.41
CA VAL A 828 31.01 2.67 18.95
C VAL A 828 29.90 1.74 18.47
N SER A 829 29.82 0.50 18.98
CA SER A 829 28.81 -0.46 18.49
C SER A 829 27.38 -0.10 18.93
N LYS A 830 27.13 0.10 20.23
CA LYS A 830 25.76 0.33 20.73
C LYS A 830 25.25 1.75 20.51
N LEU A 831 26.04 2.79 20.80
CA LEU A 831 25.54 4.17 20.77
C LEU A 831 25.73 4.87 19.41
N VAL A 832 26.91 4.80 18.81
CA VAL A 832 27.21 5.46 17.52
C VAL A 832 26.56 4.72 16.35
N THR A 833 26.65 3.39 16.30
CA THR A 833 26.11 2.59 15.19
C THR A 833 24.63 2.24 15.39
N ALA A 834 24.26 1.62 16.52
CA ALA A 834 22.89 1.13 16.74
C ALA A 834 21.93 2.14 17.41
N GLY A 835 22.43 3.22 18.01
CA GLY A 835 21.64 4.11 18.87
C GLY A 835 20.46 4.79 18.17
N HIS A 836 20.62 5.15 16.89
CA HIS A 836 19.56 5.77 16.09
C HIS A 836 18.38 4.82 15.82
N ALA A 837 18.66 3.54 15.55
CA ALA A 837 17.64 2.51 15.36
C ALA A 837 16.86 2.25 16.65
N ILE A 838 17.57 2.16 17.78
CA ILE A 838 16.98 2.02 19.11
C ILE A 838 16.09 3.22 19.45
N ARG A 839 16.57 4.45 19.21
CA ARG A 839 15.78 5.69 19.35
C ARG A 839 14.50 5.63 18.51
N GLY A 840 14.60 5.23 17.25
CA GLY A 840 13.47 5.11 16.31
C GLY A 840 12.38 4.18 16.81
N GLY A 841 12.75 2.93 17.15
CA GLY A 841 11.82 1.93 17.68
C GLY A 841 11.14 2.39 18.98
N LEU A 842 11.90 2.89 19.96
CA LEU A 842 11.35 3.39 21.23
C LEU A 842 10.42 4.59 21.02
N ALA A 843 10.75 5.51 20.10
CA ALA A 843 9.89 6.64 19.78
C ALA A 843 8.58 6.22 19.10
N ARG A 844 8.60 5.19 18.25
CA ARG A 844 7.39 4.60 17.65
C ARG A 844 6.44 4.06 18.71
N ILE A 845 6.99 3.35 19.69
CA ILE A 845 6.21 2.80 20.79
C ILE A 845 5.64 3.92 21.68
N PHE A 846 6.43 4.92 22.06
CA PHE A 846 5.92 6.02 22.88
C PHE A 846 4.94 6.93 22.11
N SER A 847 5.04 7.01 20.78
CA SER A 847 4.01 7.60 19.92
C SER A 847 2.69 6.80 19.97
N THR A 848 2.77 5.47 19.98
CA THR A 848 1.60 4.59 20.15
C THR A 848 0.89 4.86 21.48
N ALA A 849 1.63 5.08 22.57
CA ALA A 849 1.06 5.43 23.87
C ALA A 849 0.28 6.76 23.86
N GLU A 850 0.74 7.75 23.10
CA GLU A 850 0.07 9.03 22.93
C GLU A 850 -1.25 8.86 22.16
N ARG A 851 -1.25 8.11 21.04
CA ARG A 851 -2.45 7.79 20.26
C ARG A 851 -3.50 7.05 21.11
N ILE A 852 -3.09 6.08 21.93
CA ILE A 852 -3.98 5.38 22.88
C ILE A 852 -4.58 6.34 23.93
N ALA A 853 -3.78 7.29 24.45
CA ALA A 853 -4.27 8.27 25.42
C ALA A 853 -5.36 9.18 24.82
N ILE A 854 -5.24 9.56 23.55
CA ILE A 854 -6.23 10.36 22.82
C ILE A 854 -7.51 9.57 22.57
N LEU A 855 -7.41 8.32 22.07
CA LEU A 855 -8.58 7.42 21.92
C LEU A 855 -9.31 7.16 23.24
N LYS A 856 -8.59 7.18 24.38
CA LYS A 856 -9.21 7.08 25.71
C LYS A 856 -9.90 8.37 26.16
N ALA A 857 -9.33 9.53 25.85
CA ALA A 857 -9.98 10.82 26.12
C ALA A 857 -11.31 10.95 25.34
N ARG A 858 -11.37 10.40 24.12
CA ARG A 858 -12.60 10.31 23.31
C ARG A 858 -13.58 9.19 23.72
N GLY A 859 -13.21 8.34 24.69
CA GLY A 859 -14.00 7.17 25.10
C GLY A 859 -13.96 5.95 24.15
N GLU A 860 -13.37 6.10 22.96
CA GLU A 860 -13.32 5.08 21.91
C GLU A 860 -12.47 3.85 22.29
N ALA A 861 -11.53 4.01 23.24
CA ALA A 861 -10.73 2.92 23.82
C ALA A 861 -11.08 2.62 25.29
N ALA A 862 -12.32 2.85 25.73
CA ALA A 862 -12.74 2.63 27.13
C ALA A 862 -12.49 1.20 27.63
N GLY A 863 -12.75 0.18 26.81
CA GLY A 863 -12.60 -1.23 27.17
C GLY A 863 -11.16 -1.77 27.20
N VAL A 864 -10.18 -1.05 26.64
CA VAL A 864 -8.78 -1.50 26.61
C VAL A 864 -8.10 -1.21 27.97
N PRO A 865 -7.58 -2.20 28.72
CA PRO A 865 -6.90 -1.90 29.98
C PRO A 865 -5.59 -1.14 29.71
N TRP A 866 -5.38 0.02 30.37
CA TRP A 866 -4.26 0.92 30.07
C TRP A 866 -3.60 1.49 31.33
N PRO A 867 -2.29 1.21 31.55
CA PRO A 867 -1.53 0.14 30.90
C PRO A 867 -2.15 -1.25 31.18
N LEU A 868 -1.98 -2.20 30.27
CA LEU A 868 -2.40 -3.59 30.46
C LEU A 868 -1.79 -4.15 31.77
N LYS A 869 -2.64 -4.61 32.70
CA LYS A 869 -2.19 -5.45 33.81
C LYS A 869 -1.76 -6.80 33.24
N VAL A 870 -0.54 -7.22 33.55
CA VAL A 870 -0.05 -8.55 33.18
C VAL A 870 -0.82 -9.60 33.99
N GLN A 871 -1.75 -10.31 33.35
CA GLN A 871 -2.07 -11.67 33.81
C GLN A 871 -0.86 -12.54 33.50
N GLY A 872 -0.42 -13.32 34.49
CA GLY A 872 0.94 -13.83 34.61
C GLY A 872 1.58 -14.36 33.33
N VAL A 873 2.43 -13.54 32.70
CA VAL A 873 3.50 -14.05 31.84
C VAL A 873 4.51 -14.72 32.76
N SER A 874 4.43 -16.05 32.85
CA SER A 874 5.46 -16.83 33.52
C SER A 874 6.81 -16.59 32.85
N ALA A 875 7.88 -16.48 33.65
CA ALA A 875 9.24 -16.20 33.17
C ALA A 875 9.83 -17.29 32.25
N THR A 876 9.06 -18.34 31.94
CA THR A 876 9.40 -19.48 31.09
C THR A 876 9.21 -19.23 29.59
N GLY A 877 8.64 -18.09 29.18
CA GLY A 877 8.49 -17.72 27.77
C GLY A 877 9.78 -17.27 27.08
N MET A 878 10.81 -16.87 27.83
CA MET A 878 12.15 -16.62 27.29
C MET A 878 12.92 -17.94 27.14
N ARG A 879 12.66 -18.69 26.06
CA ARG A 879 13.65 -19.67 25.60
C ARG A 879 14.74 -18.92 24.82
N PRO A 880 16.03 -19.17 25.08
CA PRO A 880 17.10 -18.62 24.25
C PRO A 880 17.07 -19.29 22.88
N GLY A 881 17.21 -18.47 21.83
CA GLY A 881 17.41 -18.85 20.44
C GLY A 881 18.38 -17.88 19.79
#